data_AF-A0A970KYE5-F1
#
_entry.id   AF-A0A970KYE5-F1
#
_cell.length_a   1.000
_cell.length_b   1.000
_cell.length_c   1.000
_cell.angle_alpha   90.00
_cell.angle_beta   90.00
_cell.angle_gamma   90.00
#
_symmetry.space_group_name_H-M   'P 1'
#
loop_
_entity.id
_entity.type
_entity.pdbx_description
1 polymer ?
#
loop_
_entity_poly.entity_id
_entity_poly.type
_entity_poly.pdbx_seq_one_letter_code
_entity_poly.pdbx_strand_id
1 'polypeptide(L)'
;MMRSKRFLLTVTLILTIGMVAGAQERLLFSDDFSEAPLGGFPPGWRVSGREGYLAVVEDPTAKSGRAVRILGDPTRSTSMMVQLSTEDPILIVEHDVRWVKNSGLNYYIVGLPRGNNINWYVDAGGNLGYRYTEDNRIKTARVGTLQPGWNTVRVQADYERNEVFVYLNDLENPALGPLPFRTPVDNWEVIQLSFYDSGQREELTESYYADIKVWSVARQEPTEDAETDTTDTGPMEIEYHEVGQLPAEWWTTKQARAFASRIVEDIKAGELILGLPLGQLSVPDGILPTRLGVLAHVYAAQGGEELKAAFNRALEMLIEAQYPSGGWPTIYPRYAKWDLHGDMYADSTWDEIPSLLKAILSGEPPYDLIFDLEPSLVENALNRIPPKETIKRFVYRDYASRGPDWWKSEEAVRIGDNLISWQVPHGGWWEDIAMAVLPFMPERMTRSRSTGPSGDRATFDDHGTIDPMRYLAKLYEATQEPRFREAFERGLEFVLAAQYDSGGWPQSYPEPSGYSRYVTFNDNAMVNILSFIQEIISGEAPYGFVSEQWRQRLDAAFKKGIDFILKSQIEVDGRLTAWAQQYDPFSYEPRSARAFEPVAITGNESVGIVEFLLSLPDPTPEIKRAILSALEWFEGSRLPDGRWARFYEIGTNRPIFAGRDGIVRYDVSEIELERQLNYAWFGTWSQKLLTTAQDRGHIEALYEDLPDYPGFRVKFHSLRNRARVSGQIPIDISIVHPNKEGGVQQVTVAVDGRMIYSADRMPDGGEIVLNTELLDEGAHTVTVSAVHGEFGSRTQSLEIVVNNVWRLIQELQPPMDSWFGYLDFLQSAERSEGWGYETDDEDLFFGDPHRLVRTTDTREYIIWETPRLRNVTLSAFVDGDTAIDDGLILEISSDGRQWQRLSYEAQYEGVSDDWRKVTIELSLDEGHDANWFRLILTEDVVKESTQIGRVVFSGFHPIEDR
;
A
#
# COMPACT_ATOMS: atom_id res chain seq x y z
N MET A 1 49.03 -37.13 -46.41
CA MET A 1 48.22 -38.38 -46.38
C MET A 1 47.69 -38.53 -44.96
N MET A 2 46.44 -38.11 -44.72
CA MET A 2 45.28 -38.98 -44.41
C MET A 2 45.35 -39.61 -43.01
N ARG A 3 44.32 -39.59 -42.16
CA ARG A 3 42.96 -39.01 -42.19
C ARG A 3 42.41 -39.21 -40.76
N SER A 4 41.82 -38.16 -40.20
CA SER A 4 40.80 -38.30 -39.15
C SER A 4 39.57 -38.98 -39.77
N LYS A 5 38.95 -39.93 -39.07
CA LYS A 5 37.60 -40.42 -39.39
C LYS A 5 36.83 -40.77 -38.11
N ARG A 6 35.88 -39.88 -37.81
CA ARG A 6 34.58 -40.17 -37.18
C ARG A 6 33.75 -41.04 -38.15
N PHE A 7 32.97 -41.98 -37.61
CA PHE A 7 31.77 -42.59 -38.22
C PHE A 7 30.82 -42.85 -37.05
N LEU A 8 29.74 -42.08 -36.88
CA LEU A 8 28.43 -42.17 -37.56
C LEU A 8 27.71 -43.50 -37.24
N LEU A 9 26.78 -43.46 -36.27
CA LEU A 9 25.61 -44.33 -36.31
C LEU A 9 24.37 -43.43 -36.33
N THR A 10 23.69 -43.51 -37.47
CA THR A 10 22.44 -42.84 -37.82
C THR A 10 21.28 -43.54 -37.09
N VAL A 11 20.49 -42.79 -36.32
CA VAL A 11 19.08 -43.14 -36.07
C VAL A 11 18.26 -42.06 -36.73
N THR A 12 17.69 -42.42 -37.87
CA THR A 12 16.72 -41.65 -38.62
C THR A 12 15.39 -41.72 -37.87
N LEU A 13 15.02 -40.67 -37.14
CA LEU A 13 13.61 -40.42 -36.79
C LEU A 13 13.13 -39.28 -37.69
N ILE A 14 12.43 -39.64 -38.75
CA ILE A 14 11.67 -38.73 -39.59
C ILE A 14 10.47 -38.27 -38.74
N LEU A 15 10.54 -37.06 -38.20
CA LEU A 15 9.36 -36.33 -37.74
C LEU A 15 8.99 -35.36 -38.85
N THR A 16 8.11 -35.83 -39.73
CA THR A 16 7.27 -34.98 -40.58
C THR A 16 6.54 -33.99 -39.67
N ILE A 17 6.94 -32.72 -39.70
CA ILE A 17 6.14 -31.60 -39.20
C ILE A 17 5.02 -31.42 -40.23
N GLY A 18 3.98 -32.22 -40.09
CA GLY A 18 2.67 -31.88 -40.65
C GLY A 18 2.01 -30.93 -39.66
N MET A 19 1.57 -29.76 -40.13
CA MET A 19 0.54 -28.99 -39.45
C MET A 19 -0.51 -29.96 -38.92
N VAL A 20 -0.74 -29.95 -37.61
CA VAL A 20 -1.87 -30.65 -37.01
C VAL A 20 -3.12 -30.01 -37.61
N ALA A 21 -3.80 -30.74 -38.50
CA ALA A 21 -5.08 -30.34 -39.02
C ALA A 21 -6.08 -30.29 -37.84
N GLY A 22 -6.36 -29.08 -37.34
CA GLY A 22 -7.27 -28.85 -36.21
C GLY A 22 -6.95 -27.63 -35.36
N ALA A 23 -5.71 -27.16 -35.29
CA ALA A 23 -5.37 -25.99 -34.48
C ALA A 23 -6.08 -24.71 -34.99
N GLN A 24 -6.76 -23.98 -34.11
CA GLN A 24 -7.42 -22.73 -34.46
C GLN A 24 -6.39 -21.60 -34.43
N GLU A 25 -5.89 -21.21 -35.60
CA GLU A 25 -5.03 -20.04 -35.74
C GLU A 25 -5.89 -18.76 -35.62
N ARG A 26 -5.47 -17.85 -34.74
CA ARG A 26 -6.12 -16.55 -34.52
C ARG A 26 -5.18 -15.43 -34.95
N LEU A 27 -5.52 -14.71 -36.01
CA LEU A 27 -4.79 -13.52 -36.43
C LEU A 27 -4.96 -12.41 -35.38
N LEU A 28 -3.85 -11.99 -34.76
CA LEU A 28 -3.81 -10.91 -33.77
C LEU A 28 -3.55 -9.55 -34.44
N PHE A 29 -2.67 -9.54 -35.44
CA PHE A 29 -2.27 -8.32 -36.13
C PHE A 29 -1.75 -8.62 -37.54
N SER A 30 -2.04 -7.73 -38.48
CA SER A 30 -1.48 -7.77 -39.83
C SER A 30 -1.35 -6.36 -40.39
N ASP A 31 -0.21 -6.06 -41.00
CA ASP A 31 0.01 -4.82 -41.73
C ASP A 31 0.98 -5.06 -42.90
N ASP A 32 0.47 -4.91 -44.11
CA ASP A 32 1.24 -4.99 -45.35
C ASP A 32 1.59 -3.59 -45.90
N PHE A 33 1.17 -2.53 -45.22
CA PHE A 33 1.36 -1.12 -45.54
C PHE A 33 0.74 -0.65 -46.87
N SER A 34 -0.06 -1.47 -47.56
CA SER A 34 -0.66 -1.13 -48.87
C SER A 34 -1.53 0.14 -48.81
N GLU A 35 -2.24 0.33 -47.71
CA GLU A 35 -3.13 1.48 -47.46
C GLU A 35 -2.45 2.64 -46.70
N ALA A 36 -1.20 2.46 -46.25
CA ALA A 36 -0.52 3.45 -45.40
C ALA A 36 0.02 4.65 -46.21
N PRO A 37 -0.17 5.91 -45.76
CA PRO A 37 0.20 7.11 -46.52
C PRO A 37 1.72 7.19 -46.79
N LEU A 38 2.09 7.43 -48.05
CA LEU A 38 3.49 7.59 -48.45
C LEU A 38 4.16 8.78 -47.76
N GLY A 39 5.40 8.57 -47.32
CA GLY A 39 6.25 9.59 -46.70
C GLY A 39 6.02 9.80 -45.19
N GLY A 40 4.89 9.33 -44.66
CA GLY A 40 4.54 9.43 -43.24
C GLY A 40 4.82 8.16 -42.45
N PHE A 41 4.49 8.20 -41.16
CA PHE A 41 4.53 7.02 -40.29
C PHE A 41 3.41 6.02 -40.60
N PRO A 42 3.65 4.71 -40.45
CA PRO A 42 2.61 3.70 -40.65
C PRO A 42 1.49 3.86 -39.58
N PRO A 43 0.22 4.00 -39.99
CA PRO A 43 -0.91 4.10 -39.07
C PRO A 43 -1.04 2.85 -38.17
N GLY A 44 -1.49 3.03 -36.93
CA GLY A 44 -1.68 1.90 -35.99
C GLY A 44 -0.40 1.45 -35.28
N TRP A 45 0.76 2.01 -35.63
CA TRP A 45 2.03 1.78 -34.94
C TRP A 45 2.37 2.94 -34.01
N ARG A 46 2.91 2.63 -32.83
CA ARG A 46 3.60 3.60 -31.99
C ARG A 46 5.02 3.79 -32.53
N VAL A 47 5.31 4.97 -33.04
CA VAL A 47 6.62 5.30 -33.61
C VAL A 47 7.44 6.15 -32.62
N SER A 48 8.68 5.74 -32.40
CA SER A 48 9.70 6.54 -31.72
C SER A 48 10.81 6.80 -32.72
N GLY A 49 10.77 7.96 -33.39
CA GLY A 49 11.64 8.33 -34.50
C GLY A 49 11.21 9.66 -35.11
N ARG A 50 12.04 10.25 -35.98
CA ARG A 50 11.66 11.45 -36.73
C ARG A 50 11.17 11.09 -38.13
N GLU A 51 10.24 11.89 -38.63
CA GLU A 51 9.80 11.84 -40.02
C GLU A 51 11.01 12.00 -40.95
N GLY A 52 11.14 11.12 -41.95
CA GLY A 52 12.32 11.02 -42.81
C GLY A 52 13.32 9.92 -42.42
N TYR A 53 13.46 9.60 -41.13
CA TYR A 53 14.24 8.45 -40.64
C TYR A 53 13.37 7.19 -40.50
N LEU A 54 12.07 7.35 -40.31
CA LEU A 54 11.09 6.27 -40.46
C LEU A 54 9.96 6.78 -41.36
N ALA A 55 9.68 6.07 -42.46
CA ALA A 55 8.61 6.44 -43.37
C ALA A 55 8.11 5.24 -44.18
N VAL A 56 6.83 5.24 -44.51
CA VAL A 56 6.25 4.36 -45.54
C VAL A 56 6.73 4.84 -46.91
N VAL A 57 7.27 3.92 -47.72
CA VAL A 57 7.82 4.19 -49.04
C VAL A 57 7.24 3.24 -50.08
N GLU A 58 7.22 3.71 -51.33
CA GLU A 58 6.90 2.86 -52.48
C GLU A 58 8.05 1.89 -52.75
N ASP A 59 7.74 0.61 -52.87
CA ASP A 59 8.69 -0.42 -53.24
C ASP A 59 8.02 -1.47 -54.12
N PRO A 60 8.20 -1.41 -55.46
CA PRO A 60 7.54 -2.32 -56.38
C PRO A 60 8.05 -3.78 -56.27
N THR A 61 9.09 -4.03 -55.46
CA THR A 61 9.62 -5.36 -55.20
C THR A 61 9.06 -6.00 -53.92
N ALA A 62 8.37 -5.22 -53.07
CA ALA A 62 7.62 -5.74 -51.92
C ALA A 62 6.27 -6.33 -52.37
N LYS A 63 5.69 -7.28 -51.62
CA LYS A 63 4.46 -7.99 -52.05
C LYS A 63 3.26 -7.04 -52.19
N SER A 64 3.15 -6.05 -51.31
CA SER A 64 2.09 -5.03 -51.31
C SER A 64 2.40 -3.81 -52.18
N GLY A 65 3.60 -3.71 -52.75
CA GLY A 65 4.09 -2.51 -53.42
C GLY A 65 4.54 -1.39 -52.47
N ARG A 66 4.46 -1.59 -51.14
CA ARG A 66 4.91 -0.63 -50.12
C ARG A 66 5.73 -1.31 -49.03
N ALA A 67 6.56 -0.52 -48.36
CA ALA A 67 7.38 -0.96 -47.23
C ALA A 67 7.58 0.18 -46.25
N VAL A 68 7.91 -0.14 -45.00
CA VAL A 68 8.45 0.83 -44.05
C VAL A 68 9.96 0.84 -44.17
N ARG A 69 10.53 2.01 -44.49
CA ARG A 69 11.97 2.25 -44.45
C ARG A 69 12.35 2.83 -43.10
N ILE A 70 13.35 2.23 -42.45
CA ILE A 70 14.01 2.78 -41.27
C ILE A 70 15.47 3.11 -41.63
N LEU A 71 15.86 4.36 -41.36
CA LEU A 71 17.22 4.86 -41.43
C LEU A 71 17.78 5.04 -40.01
N GLY A 72 19.06 4.77 -39.82
CA GLY A 72 19.74 5.06 -38.56
C GLY A 72 19.83 6.56 -38.30
N ASP A 73 19.05 7.07 -37.35
CA ASP A 73 19.20 8.45 -36.84
C ASP A 73 20.47 8.50 -35.97
N PRO A 74 21.50 9.29 -36.28
CA PRO A 74 22.74 9.33 -35.49
C PRO A 74 22.57 9.97 -34.11
N THR A 75 21.40 10.56 -33.82
CA THR A 75 21.10 11.29 -32.57
C THR A 75 20.24 10.49 -31.59
N ARG A 76 19.53 9.45 -32.05
CA ARG A 76 18.60 8.66 -31.23
C ARG A 76 18.25 7.33 -31.91
N SER A 77 17.78 6.36 -31.13
CA SER A 77 17.18 5.14 -31.70
C SER A 77 15.89 5.44 -32.46
N THR A 78 15.62 4.66 -33.50
CA THR A 78 14.39 4.73 -34.30
C THR A 78 13.66 3.39 -34.24
N SER A 79 12.35 3.41 -33.97
CA SER A 79 11.56 2.19 -33.84
C SER A 79 10.07 2.40 -34.15
N MET A 80 9.43 1.31 -34.57
CA MET A 80 7.97 1.18 -34.61
C MET A 80 7.55 -0.01 -33.76
N MET A 81 6.46 0.15 -33.01
CA MET A 81 5.98 -0.84 -32.06
C MET A 81 4.47 -0.99 -32.15
N VAL A 82 4.00 -2.21 -31.90
CA VAL A 82 2.58 -2.52 -31.70
C VAL A 82 2.42 -3.35 -30.43
N GLN A 83 1.37 -3.06 -29.68
CA GLN A 83 1.02 -3.81 -28.47
C GLN A 83 -0.11 -4.79 -28.81
N LEU A 84 0.09 -6.04 -28.43
CA LEU A 84 -0.78 -7.18 -28.69
C LEU A 84 -1.01 -7.93 -27.37
N SER A 85 -1.97 -8.84 -27.36
CA SER A 85 -2.19 -9.78 -26.26
C SER A 85 -2.82 -11.05 -26.79
N THR A 86 -2.53 -12.18 -26.15
CA THR A 86 -3.24 -13.45 -26.39
C THR A 86 -3.11 -14.36 -25.18
N GLU A 87 -4.09 -15.23 -25.00
CA GLU A 87 -4.09 -16.31 -24.01
C GLU A 87 -3.55 -17.63 -24.59
N ASP A 88 -3.45 -17.70 -25.93
CA ASP A 88 -2.94 -18.88 -26.62
C ASP A 88 -1.43 -19.07 -26.39
N PRO A 89 -0.93 -20.28 -26.18
CA PRO A 89 0.46 -20.53 -25.76
C PRO A 89 1.51 -20.25 -26.84
N ILE A 90 1.10 -20.37 -28.11
CA ILE A 90 1.98 -20.25 -29.26
C ILE A 90 1.74 -18.92 -29.94
N LEU A 91 2.80 -18.12 -30.05
CA LEU A 91 2.81 -16.85 -30.79
C LEU A 91 3.70 -17.01 -32.04
N ILE A 92 3.16 -16.63 -33.19
CA ILE A 92 3.88 -16.67 -34.46
C ILE A 92 3.97 -15.27 -35.04
N VAL A 93 5.19 -14.80 -35.29
CA VAL A 93 5.48 -13.53 -35.97
C VAL A 93 6.13 -13.83 -37.31
N GLU A 94 5.51 -13.38 -38.40
CA GLU A 94 6.04 -13.43 -39.75
C GLU A 94 6.21 -12.02 -40.29
N HIS A 95 7.34 -11.73 -40.92
CA HIS A 95 7.58 -10.46 -41.61
C HIS A 95 8.59 -10.62 -42.73
N ASP A 96 8.51 -9.72 -43.71
CA ASP A 96 9.51 -9.58 -44.75
C ASP A 96 10.51 -8.49 -44.39
N VAL A 97 11.80 -8.79 -44.57
CA VAL A 97 12.89 -7.86 -44.38
C VAL A 97 13.78 -7.79 -45.62
N ARG A 98 14.11 -6.57 -46.05
CA ARG A 98 15.19 -6.33 -47.01
C ARG A 98 16.31 -5.53 -46.35
N TRP A 99 17.45 -6.18 -46.22
CA TRP A 99 18.69 -5.60 -45.72
C TRP A 99 19.51 -5.02 -46.87
N VAL A 100 20.08 -3.82 -46.70
CA VAL A 100 20.83 -3.12 -47.76
C VAL A 100 22.33 -3.08 -47.46
N LYS A 101 22.77 -2.40 -46.38
CA LYS A 101 24.17 -2.42 -45.91
C LYS A 101 24.30 -1.84 -44.50
N ASN A 102 25.21 -2.39 -43.68
CA ASN A 102 25.63 -1.89 -42.36
C ASN A 102 24.51 -1.71 -41.31
N SER A 103 23.28 -2.10 -41.60
CA SER A 103 22.16 -2.00 -40.67
C SER A 103 22.21 -3.10 -39.61
N GLY A 104 22.13 -2.67 -38.35
CA GLY A 104 22.00 -3.56 -37.19
C GLY A 104 20.54 -3.57 -36.76
N LEU A 105 19.76 -4.56 -37.21
CA LEU A 105 18.35 -4.63 -36.88
C LEU A 105 18.15 -5.44 -35.62
N ASN A 106 17.36 -4.94 -34.68
CA ASN A 106 16.88 -5.74 -33.57
C ASN A 106 15.37 -5.83 -33.62
N TYR A 107 14.88 -7.02 -33.32
CA TYR A 107 13.47 -7.30 -33.22
C TYR A 107 13.22 -7.84 -31.83
N TYR A 108 12.13 -7.38 -31.22
CA TYR A 108 11.81 -7.74 -29.84
C TYR A 108 10.36 -8.17 -29.74
N ILE A 109 10.15 -9.25 -29.00
CA ILE A 109 8.88 -9.52 -28.32
C ILE A 109 9.19 -9.35 -26.84
N VAL A 110 8.51 -8.39 -26.21
CA VAL A 110 8.61 -8.09 -24.78
C VAL A 110 7.29 -8.51 -24.13
N GLY A 111 7.37 -9.49 -23.24
CA GLY A 111 6.35 -9.90 -22.28
C GLY A 111 6.65 -9.30 -20.91
N LEU A 112 5.65 -8.70 -20.27
CA LEU A 112 5.78 -8.28 -18.86
C LEU A 112 5.86 -9.54 -17.97
N PRO A 113 6.62 -9.52 -16.85
CA PRO A 113 7.21 -8.34 -16.19
C PRO A 113 8.68 -8.04 -16.55
N ARG A 114 9.34 -8.73 -17.51
CA ARG A 114 10.78 -8.53 -17.77
C ARG A 114 11.23 -8.68 -19.23
N GLY A 115 11.81 -7.58 -19.77
CA GLY A 115 12.95 -7.61 -20.69
C GLY A 115 12.71 -8.05 -22.15
N ASN A 116 13.79 -8.17 -22.92
CA ASN A 116 13.75 -8.60 -24.33
C ASN A 116 13.60 -10.13 -24.40
N ASN A 117 12.38 -10.67 -24.27
CA ASN A 117 12.12 -12.12 -24.15
C ASN A 117 12.53 -12.91 -25.39
N ILE A 118 12.16 -12.42 -26.55
CA ILE A 118 12.55 -13.00 -27.85
C ILE A 118 13.28 -11.93 -28.62
N ASN A 119 14.49 -12.25 -29.08
CA ASN A 119 15.31 -11.30 -29.82
C ASN A 119 16.04 -11.96 -30.98
N TRP A 120 15.50 -11.79 -32.18
CA TRP A 120 16.27 -11.98 -33.42
C TRP A 120 16.84 -10.65 -33.88
N TYR A 121 17.93 -10.71 -34.64
CA TYR A 121 18.65 -9.53 -35.08
C TYR A 121 19.38 -9.80 -36.40
N VAL A 122 19.65 -8.72 -37.15
CA VAL A 122 20.51 -8.78 -38.34
C VAL A 122 21.78 -8.01 -38.04
N ASP A 123 22.94 -8.64 -38.22
CA ASP A 123 24.24 -7.99 -38.02
C ASP A 123 24.67 -7.14 -39.23
N ALA A 124 25.77 -6.40 -39.08
CA ALA A 124 26.31 -5.54 -40.14
C ALA A 124 26.80 -6.31 -41.38
N GLY A 125 26.91 -7.64 -41.30
CA GLY A 125 27.24 -8.52 -42.42
C GLY A 125 26.01 -9.15 -43.09
N GLY A 126 24.79 -8.76 -42.71
CA GLY A 126 23.55 -9.33 -43.24
C GLY A 126 23.24 -10.73 -42.70
N ASN A 127 23.82 -11.14 -41.57
CA ASN A 127 23.49 -12.42 -40.94
C ASN A 127 22.34 -12.26 -39.97
N LEU A 128 21.32 -13.10 -40.13
CA LEU A 128 20.24 -13.25 -39.16
C LEU A 128 20.73 -14.11 -38.01
N GLY A 129 20.59 -13.60 -36.80
CA GLY A 129 20.91 -14.29 -35.56
C GLY A 129 19.76 -14.24 -34.56
N TYR A 130 19.81 -15.14 -33.59
CA TYR A 130 18.89 -15.20 -32.46
C TYR A 130 19.67 -15.16 -31.16
N ARG A 131 19.24 -14.36 -30.19
CA ARG A 131 19.80 -14.31 -28.84
C ARG A 131 18.95 -15.18 -27.93
N TYR A 132 19.60 -16.02 -27.15
CA TYR A 132 18.96 -16.93 -26.20
C TYR A 132 19.78 -17.00 -24.92
N THR A 133 19.17 -17.41 -23.81
CA THR A 133 19.88 -17.62 -22.55
C THR A 133 20.11 -19.10 -22.33
N GLU A 134 21.36 -19.46 -22.11
CA GLU A 134 21.78 -20.82 -21.75
C GLU A 134 22.93 -20.68 -20.74
N ASP A 135 22.88 -21.46 -19.66
CA ASP A 135 23.84 -21.34 -18.55
C ASP A 135 23.91 -19.92 -17.94
N ASN A 136 22.76 -19.24 -17.84
CA ASN A 136 22.66 -17.84 -17.38
C ASN A 136 23.52 -16.83 -18.17
N ARG A 137 23.90 -17.17 -19.40
CA ARG A 137 24.61 -16.27 -20.30
C ARG A 137 23.82 -16.08 -21.58
N ILE A 138 23.76 -14.84 -22.05
CA ILE A 138 23.19 -14.55 -23.37
C ILE A 138 24.16 -15.10 -24.42
N LYS A 139 23.72 -16.14 -25.12
CA LYS A 139 24.39 -16.69 -26.28
C LYS A 139 23.70 -16.18 -27.55
N THR A 140 24.40 -16.32 -28.65
CA THR A 140 23.94 -15.95 -29.99
C THR A 140 24.05 -17.16 -30.89
N ALA A 141 22.96 -17.55 -31.51
CA ALA A 141 22.93 -18.56 -32.55
C ALA A 141 22.73 -17.90 -33.91
N ARG A 142 23.46 -18.36 -34.92
CA ARG A 142 23.30 -17.90 -36.30
C ARG A 142 22.16 -18.68 -36.94
N VAL A 143 21.16 -17.96 -37.46
CA VAL A 143 20.03 -18.54 -38.22
C VAL A 143 20.44 -18.74 -39.68
N GLY A 144 21.04 -17.72 -40.30
CA GLY A 144 21.41 -17.77 -41.71
C GLY A 144 21.92 -16.42 -42.22
N THR A 145 22.14 -16.31 -43.53
CA THR A 145 22.51 -15.05 -44.18
C THR A 145 21.36 -14.62 -45.10
N LEU A 146 20.97 -13.35 -45.01
CA LEU A 146 19.92 -12.79 -45.86
C LEU A 146 20.40 -12.75 -47.31
N GLN A 147 19.53 -13.18 -48.23
CA GLN A 147 19.78 -13.11 -49.66
C GLN A 147 19.58 -11.67 -50.17
N PRO A 148 20.19 -11.26 -51.29
CA PRO A 148 19.90 -9.97 -51.90
C PRO A 148 18.40 -9.83 -52.20
N GLY A 149 17.78 -8.75 -51.72
CA GLY A 149 16.34 -8.51 -51.85
C GLY A 149 15.55 -8.86 -50.58
N TRP A 150 14.25 -9.12 -50.75
CA TRP A 150 13.34 -9.45 -49.66
C TRP A 150 13.55 -10.88 -49.16
N ASN A 151 13.57 -11.04 -47.85
CA ASN A 151 13.65 -12.33 -47.16
C ASN A 151 12.46 -12.42 -46.20
N THR A 152 11.81 -13.58 -46.14
CA THR A 152 10.73 -13.83 -45.19
C THR A 152 11.30 -14.50 -43.94
N VAL A 153 10.99 -13.94 -42.77
CA VAL A 153 11.38 -14.48 -41.47
C VAL A 153 10.13 -14.82 -40.69
N ARG A 154 10.05 -16.05 -40.16
CA ARG A 154 9.01 -16.46 -39.21
C ARG A 154 9.66 -16.87 -37.90
N VAL A 155 9.12 -16.37 -36.79
CA VAL A 155 9.50 -16.74 -35.43
C VAL A 155 8.28 -17.34 -34.77
N GLN A 156 8.36 -18.62 -34.44
CA GLN A 156 7.32 -19.34 -33.70
C GLN A 156 7.83 -19.57 -32.27
N ALA A 157 7.07 -19.10 -31.30
CA ALA A 157 7.43 -19.12 -29.90
C ALA A 157 6.34 -19.79 -29.07
N ASP A 158 6.72 -20.83 -28.33
CA ASP A 158 5.87 -21.53 -27.37
C ASP A 158 6.37 -21.21 -25.97
N TYR A 159 5.63 -20.39 -25.21
CA TYR A 159 6.10 -19.97 -23.87
C TYR A 159 6.06 -21.12 -22.87
N GLU A 160 5.07 -22.02 -22.98
CA GLU A 160 4.92 -23.15 -22.07
C GLU A 160 6.08 -24.13 -22.20
N ARG A 161 6.61 -24.28 -23.42
CA ARG A 161 7.80 -25.12 -23.67
C ARG A 161 9.12 -24.35 -23.60
N ASN A 162 9.07 -23.02 -23.51
CA ASN A 162 10.23 -22.14 -23.67
C ASN A 162 11.01 -22.49 -24.96
N GLU A 163 10.31 -22.70 -26.07
CA GLU A 163 10.89 -23.10 -27.37
C GLU A 163 10.64 -22.04 -28.44
N VAL A 164 11.72 -21.64 -29.13
CA VAL A 164 11.66 -20.78 -30.31
C VAL A 164 12.20 -21.50 -31.53
N PHE A 165 11.42 -21.44 -32.61
CA PHE A 165 11.82 -21.83 -33.96
C PHE A 165 11.90 -20.59 -34.84
N VAL A 166 13.00 -20.44 -35.56
CA VAL A 166 13.22 -19.35 -36.52
C VAL A 166 13.35 -19.95 -37.91
N TYR A 167 12.49 -19.50 -38.81
CA TYR A 167 12.46 -19.86 -40.22
C TYR A 167 13.01 -18.70 -41.05
N LEU A 168 13.72 -19.02 -42.12
CA LEU A 168 14.28 -18.03 -43.04
C LEU A 168 14.08 -18.51 -44.48
N ASN A 169 13.19 -17.84 -45.22
CA ASN A 169 12.76 -18.10 -46.59
C ASN A 169 12.07 -19.47 -46.85
N ASP A 170 12.53 -20.55 -46.22
CA ASP A 170 11.81 -21.82 -46.13
C ASP A 170 10.94 -21.79 -44.86
N LEU A 171 9.61 -21.75 -45.03
CA LEU A 171 8.63 -21.69 -43.94
C LEU A 171 8.08 -23.07 -43.56
N GLU A 172 8.50 -24.14 -44.25
CA GLU A 172 8.16 -25.52 -43.92
C GLU A 172 9.18 -26.11 -42.94
N ASN A 173 10.46 -25.73 -43.09
CA ASN A 173 11.54 -26.25 -42.26
C ASN A 173 12.23 -25.12 -41.46
N PRO A 174 12.34 -25.23 -40.12
CA PRO A 174 13.01 -24.19 -39.33
C PRO A 174 14.50 -24.14 -39.66
N ALA A 175 15.01 -22.94 -39.90
CA ALA A 175 16.44 -22.71 -40.09
C ALA A 175 17.22 -22.81 -38.77
N LEU A 176 16.54 -22.58 -37.63
CA LEU A 176 17.08 -22.68 -36.29
C LEU A 176 15.98 -23.04 -35.29
N GLY A 177 16.27 -23.89 -34.32
CA GLY A 177 15.36 -24.26 -33.23
C GLY A 177 15.27 -25.77 -32.99
N PRO A 178 14.70 -26.22 -31.87
CA PRO A 178 14.22 -25.38 -30.77
C PRO A 178 15.39 -24.72 -30.02
N LEU A 179 15.24 -23.45 -29.66
CA LEU A 179 16.14 -22.72 -28.76
C LEU A 179 15.34 -22.06 -27.64
N PRO A 180 15.94 -21.85 -26.46
CA PRO A 180 15.24 -21.20 -25.36
C PRO A 180 15.03 -19.71 -25.64
N PHE A 181 14.17 -19.08 -24.83
CA PHE A 181 13.96 -17.64 -24.90
C PHE A 181 15.24 -16.91 -24.46
N ARG A 182 15.41 -15.67 -24.88
CA ARG A 182 16.41 -14.78 -24.27
C ARG A 182 16.04 -14.49 -22.81
N THR A 183 14.75 -14.35 -22.53
CA THR A 183 14.20 -14.28 -21.17
C THR A 183 12.85 -15.00 -21.21
N PRO A 184 12.65 -16.07 -20.43
CA PRO A 184 11.35 -16.77 -20.39
C PRO A 184 10.19 -15.83 -20.04
N VAL A 185 8.98 -16.21 -20.45
CA VAL A 185 7.71 -15.55 -20.07
C VAL A 185 6.73 -16.63 -19.61
N ASP A 186 5.83 -16.24 -18.72
CA ASP A 186 4.82 -17.14 -18.18
C ASP A 186 3.50 -17.08 -18.96
N ASN A 187 3.28 -16.02 -19.74
CA ASN A 187 2.11 -15.83 -20.61
C ASN A 187 2.38 -14.79 -21.72
N TRP A 188 1.38 -14.58 -22.59
CA TRP A 188 1.37 -13.58 -23.66
C TRP A 188 0.34 -12.45 -23.43
N GLU A 189 -0.01 -12.14 -22.17
CA GLU A 189 -1.05 -11.15 -21.82
C GLU A 189 -0.70 -9.72 -22.26
N VAL A 190 0.59 -9.38 -22.27
CA VAL A 190 1.09 -8.09 -22.79
C VAL A 190 2.29 -8.35 -23.68
N ILE A 191 2.07 -8.29 -24.99
CA ILE A 191 3.12 -8.42 -26.01
C ILE A 191 3.42 -7.04 -26.58
N GLN A 192 4.67 -6.59 -26.52
CA GLN A 192 5.15 -5.50 -27.36
C GLN A 192 6.05 -6.06 -28.47
N LEU A 193 5.57 -6.02 -29.71
CA LEU A 193 6.37 -6.33 -30.90
C LEU A 193 7.05 -5.04 -31.37
N SER A 194 8.38 -5.04 -31.46
CA SER A 194 9.16 -3.85 -31.83
C SER A 194 10.16 -4.14 -32.95
N PHE A 195 10.17 -3.27 -33.95
CA PHE A 195 11.17 -3.23 -35.01
C PHE A 195 12.08 -2.03 -34.75
N TYR A 196 13.36 -2.29 -34.51
CA TYR A 196 14.24 -1.34 -33.83
C TYR A 196 15.60 -1.19 -34.53
N ASP A 197 16.01 0.07 -34.75
CA ASP A 197 17.38 0.47 -35.07
C ASP A 197 17.96 1.34 -33.93
N SER A 198 19.16 1.01 -33.46
CA SER A 198 19.76 1.65 -32.28
C SER A 198 20.30 3.06 -32.51
N GLY A 199 20.44 3.53 -33.76
CA GLY A 199 20.70 4.95 -34.07
C GLY A 199 21.90 5.63 -33.37
N GLN A 200 23.06 4.98 -33.29
CA GLN A 200 24.28 5.57 -32.73
C GLN A 200 25.52 5.08 -33.49
N ARG A 201 25.59 5.38 -34.79
CA ARG A 201 26.69 4.98 -35.66
C ARG A 201 27.11 6.15 -36.54
N GLU A 202 28.40 6.21 -36.87
CA GLU A 202 28.96 7.21 -37.80
C GLU A 202 28.46 7.03 -39.24
N GLU A 203 28.02 5.82 -39.60
CA GLU A 203 27.46 5.48 -40.90
C GLU A 203 25.94 5.30 -40.83
N LEU A 204 25.22 5.89 -41.79
CA LEU A 204 23.78 5.71 -41.96
C LEU A 204 23.44 4.25 -42.24
N THR A 205 22.59 3.66 -41.42
CA THR A 205 22.00 2.34 -41.64
C THR A 205 20.69 2.47 -42.41
N GLU A 206 20.35 1.47 -43.22
CA GLU A 206 19.10 1.45 -43.98
C GLU A 206 18.52 0.03 -44.04
N SER A 207 17.23 -0.08 -43.71
CA SER A 207 16.48 -1.33 -43.73
C SER A 207 15.02 -1.12 -44.09
N TYR A 208 14.43 -2.16 -44.66
CA TYR A 208 13.04 -2.16 -45.11
C TYR A 208 12.27 -3.33 -44.50
N TYR A 209 11.03 -3.07 -44.09
CA TYR A 209 10.10 -4.05 -43.53
C TYR A 209 8.78 -4.03 -44.29
N ALA A 210 8.20 -5.20 -44.54
CA ALA A 210 6.91 -5.36 -45.18
C ALA A 210 6.18 -6.60 -44.64
N ASP A 211 4.88 -6.70 -44.95
CA ASP A 211 4.08 -7.91 -44.76
C ASP A 211 4.15 -8.52 -43.35
N ILE A 212 3.96 -7.70 -42.31
CA ILE A 212 4.03 -8.14 -40.93
C ILE A 212 2.71 -8.80 -40.55
N LYS A 213 2.79 -10.03 -40.04
CA LYS A 213 1.65 -10.81 -39.55
C LYS A 213 1.99 -11.43 -38.22
N VAL A 214 1.06 -11.33 -37.28
CA VAL A 214 1.13 -11.96 -35.97
C VAL A 214 -0.15 -12.72 -35.74
N TRP A 215 -0.03 -14.01 -35.46
CA TRP A 215 -1.14 -14.83 -35.05
C TRP A 215 -0.75 -15.68 -33.86
N SER A 216 -1.77 -16.10 -33.12
CA SER A 216 -1.62 -17.06 -32.06
C SER A 216 -2.27 -18.37 -32.44
N VAL A 217 -1.82 -19.46 -31.81
CA VAL A 217 -2.34 -20.79 -32.08
C VAL A 217 -2.83 -21.36 -30.76
N ALA A 218 -4.15 -21.45 -30.63
CA ALA A 218 -4.78 -22.17 -29.54
C ALA A 218 -4.34 -23.64 -29.60
N ARG A 219 -3.90 -24.17 -28.46
CA ARG A 219 -3.71 -25.61 -28.36
C ARG A 219 -5.12 -26.22 -28.21
N GLN A 220 -5.56 -27.01 -29.19
CA GLN A 220 -6.83 -27.73 -29.05
C GLN A 220 -6.76 -28.62 -27.81
N GLU A 221 -7.62 -28.36 -26.84
CA GLU A 221 -7.97 -29.36 -25.84
C GLU A 221 -8.67 -30.52 -26.55
N PRO A 222 -8.34 -31.78 -26.25
CA PRO A 222 -9.08 -32.90 -26.79
C PRO A 222 -10.53 -32.80 -26.34
N THR A 223 -11.45 -32.82 -27.30
CA THR A 223 -12.90 -32.83 -27.05
C THR A 223 -13.30 -33.99 -26.14
N GLU A 224 -13.97 -33.67 -25.03
CA GLU A 224 -14.65 -34.60 -24.14
C GLU A 224 -15.69 -35.43 -24.91
N ASP A 225 -15.32 -36.65 -25.28
CA ASP A 225 -16.23 -37.77 -25.50
C ASP A 225 -15.41 -39.08 -25.57
N ALA A 226 -14.67 -39.35 -24.49
CA ALA A 226 -14.20 -40.68 -24.12
C ALA A 226 -13.64 -40.65 -22.69
N GLU A 227 -14.27 -41.40 -21.78
CA GLU A 227 -13.65 -41.77 -20.51
C GLU A 227 -12.30 -42.47 -20.77
N THR A 228 -11.20 -41.73 -20.72
CA THR A 228 -9.84 -42.26 -20.60
C THR A 228 -8.93 -41.28 -19.87
N ASP A 229 -8.72 -41.51 -18.57
CA ASP A 229 -7.47 -41.31 -17.81
C ASP A 229 -6.50 -40.22 -18.35
N THR A 230 -6.87 -38.94 -18.24
CA THR A 230 -5.98 -37.81 -18.47
C THR A 230 -5.40 -37.33 -17.14
N THR A 231 -4.09 -37.51 -16.99
CA THR A 231 -3.33 -36.92 -15.89
C THR A 231 -3.17 -35.44 -16.15
N ASP A 232 -3.85 -34.61 -15.37
CA ASP A 232 -3.55 -33.18 -15.28
C ASP A 232 -2.12 -33.00 -14.75
N THR A 233 -1.26 -32.32 -15.51
CA THR A 233 0.17 -32.11 -15.20
C THR A 233 0.51 -30.64 -14.96
N GLY A 234 -0.49 -29.77 -14.73
CA GLY A 234 -0.27 -28.36 -14.39
C GLY A 234 0.40 -28.15 -13.02
N PRO A 235 0.96 -26.95 -12.76
CA PRO A 235 1.40 -26.56 -11.43
C PRO A 235 0.22 -26.58 -10.44
N MET A 236 0.49 -27.01 -9.20
CA MET A 236 -0.53 -27.06 -8.15
C MET A 236 -0.31 -25.93 -7.14
N GLU A 237 -1.36 -25.16 -6.87
CA GLU A 237 -1.39 -24.24 -5.74
C GLU A 237 -1.72 -25.04 -4.48
N ILE A 238 -0.69 -25.31 -3.65
CA ILE A 238 -0.82 -26.06 -2.41
C ILE A 238 0.17 -25.53 -1.36
N GLU A 239 -0.34 -25.27 -0.16
CA GLU A 239 0.45 -24.79 0.97
C GLU A 239 1.01 -25.95 1.81
N TYR A 240 2.10 -25.68 2.55
CA TYR A 240 2.79 -26.72 3.32
C TYR A 240 1.87 -27.48 4.30
N HIS A 241 1.00 -26.75 4.98
CA HIS A 241 0.09 -27.32 5.98
C HIS A 241 -1.07 -28.11 5.36
N GLU A 242 -1.32 -27.97 4.06
CA GLU A 242 -2.37 -28.70 3.33
C GLU A 242 -1.87 -30.06 2.83
N VAL A 243 -0.56 -30.23 2.65
CA VAL A 243 0.05 -31.47 2.15
C VAL A 243 -0.45 -32.67 2.96
N GLY A 244 -0.29 -32.67 4.29
CA GLY A 244 -0.72 -33.79 5.14
C GLY A 244 -2.25 -34.00 5.23
N GLN A 245 -3.05 -33.08 4.70
CA GLN A 245 -4.52 -33.15 4.72
C GLN A 245 -5.10 -33.82 3.47
N LEU A 246 -4.27 -34.05 2.43
CA LEU A 246 -4.71 -34.74 1.22
C LEU A 246 -5.10 -36.20 1.52
N PRO A 247 -6.17 -36.73 0.90
CA PRO A 247 -6.62 -38.10 1.14
C PRO A 247 -5.53 -39.13 0.82
N ALA A 248 -5.45 -40.20 1.62
CA ALA A 248 -4.42 -41.23 1.47
C ALA A 248 -4.39 -41.85 0.06
N GLU A 249 -5.57 -42.05 -0.55
CA GLU A 249 -5.69 -42.54 -1.92
C GLU A 249 -5.07 -41.61 -2.97
N TRP A 250 -5.05 -40.29 -2.73
CA TRP A 250 -4.52 -39.32 -3.68
C TRP A 250 -3.03 -39.56 -3.97
N TRP A 251 -2.27 -39.95 -2.94
CA TRP A 251 -0.83 -40.23 -3.06
C TRP A 251 -0.49 -41.43 -3.96
N THR A 252 -1.47 -42.28 -4.28
CA THR A 252 -1.30 -43.42 -5.19
C THR A 252 -1.62 -43.07 -6.66
N THR A 253 -2.10 -41.85 -6.91
CA THR A 253 -2.53 -41.42 -8.25
C THR A 253 -1.35 -41.13 -9.18
N LYS A 254 -1.60 -41.21 -10.49
CA LYS A 254 -0.65 -40.77 -11.51
C LYS A 254 -0.43 -39.25 -11.47
N GLN A 255 -1.42 -38.47 -11.06
CA GLN A 255 -1.32 -37.02 -10.88
C GLN A 255 -0.29 -36.67 -9.80
N ALA A 256 -0.36 -37.33 -8.62
CA ALA A 256 0.62 -37.17 -7.56
C ALA A 256 2.04 -37.56 -8.04
N ARG A 257 2.16 -38.62 -8.86
CA ARG A 257 3.44 -39.02 -9.44
C ARG A 257 3.99 -38.00 -10.43
N ALA A 258 3.14 -37.41 -11.27
CA ALA A 258 3.52 -36.36 -12.21
C ALA A 258 3.99 -35.10 -11.47
N PHE A 259 3.27 -34.71 -10.41
CA PHE A 259 3.66 -33.59 -9.54
C PHE A 259 5.03 -33.82 -8.89
N ALA A 260 5.24 -34.99 -8.27
CA ALA A 260 6.54 -35.35 -7.69
C ALA A 260 7.67 -35.37 -8.73
N SER A 261 7.39 -35.79 -9.98
CA SER A 261 8.38 -35.79 -11.06
C SER A 261 8.79 -34.37 -11.47
N ARG A 262 7.86 -33.41 -11.48
CA ARG A 262 8.16 -31.99 -11.73
C ARG A 262 9.03 -31.40 -10.63
N ILE A 263 8.72 -31.70 -9.37
CA ILE A 263 9.55 -31.32 -8.23
C ILE A 263 10.99 -31.87 -8.37
N VAL A 264 11.15 -33.12 -8.83
CA VAL A 264 12.48 -33.71 -9.07
C VAL A 264 13.26 -32.91 -10.12
N GLU A 265 12.62 -32.51 -11.21
CA GLU A 265 13.27 -31.69 -12.25
C GLU A 265 13.64 -30.30 -11.75
N ASP A 266 12.79 -29.65 -10.95
CA ASP A 266 13.08 -28.37 -10.31
C ASP A 266 14.28 -28.46 -9.37
N ILE A 267 14.35 -29.52 -8.55
CA ILE A 267 15.49 -29.75 -7.65
C ILE A 267 16.78 -29.97 -8.45
N LYS A 268 16.71 -30.65 -9.61
CA LYS A 268 17.87 -30.81 -10.51
C LYS A 268 18.31 -29.49 -11.15
N ALA A 269 17.38 -28.56 -11.41
CA ALA A 269 17.68 -27.22 -11.91
C ALA A 269 18.49 -26.39 -10.89
N GLY A 270 18.40 -26.74 -9.61
CA GLY A 270 19.31 -26.26 -8.56
C GLY A 270 18.91 -24.93 -7.92
N GLU A 271 17.71 -24.40 -8.22
CA GLU A 271 17.13 -23.25 -7.54
C GLU A 271 16.03 -23.70 -6.57
N LEU A 272 16.08 -23.24 -5.32
CA LEU A 272 15.12 -23.57 -4.27
C LEU A 272 14.35 -22.32 -3.88
N ILE A 273 13.02 -22.39 -3.95
CA ILE A 273 12.13 -21.36 -3.40
C ILE A 273 11.82 -21.77 -1.96
N LEU A 274 12.38 -21.06 -0.99
CA LEU A 274 12.25 -21.39 0.43
C LEU A 274 11.13 -20.57 1.09
N GLY A 275 10.82 -19.38 0.59
CA GLY A 275 9.71 -18.54 1.06
C GLY A 275 9.03 -17.81 -0.11
N LEU A 276 7.94 -17.08 0.18
CA LEU A 276 7.22 -16.29 -0.81
C LEU A 276 8.12 -15.18 -1.40
N PRO A 277 8.35 -15.16 -2.72
CA PRO A 277 9.10 -14.09 -3.36
C PRO A 277 8.40 -12.73 -3.23
N LEU A 278 9.19 -11.66 -3.15
CA LEU A 278 8.66 -10.30 -3.03
C LEU A 278 7.68 -9.95 -4.16
N GLY A 279 6.48 -9.52 -3.77
CA GLY A 279 5.41 -9.14 -4.69
C GLY A 279 4.63 -10.30 -5.28
N GLN A 280 4.82 -11.52 -4.79
CA GLN A 280 3.98 -12.68 -5.10
C GLN A 280 3.03 -13.00 -3.96
N LEU A 281 1.83 -13.48 -4.30
CA LEU A 281 0.82 -13.92 -3.34
C LEU A 281 0.89 -15.42 -3.05
N SER A 282 1.41 -16.20 -4.01
CA SER A 282 1.61 -17.65 -3.88
C SER A 282 2.83 -18.10 -4.68
N VAL A 283 3.22 -19.36 -4.47
CA VAL A 283 4.30 -20.02 -5.22
C VAL A 283 3.71 -21.27 -5.88
N PRO A 284 3.74 -21.37 -7.22
CA PRO A 284 3.36 -22.58 -7.92
C PRO A 284 4.17 -23.78 -7.40
N ASP A 285 3.49 -24.90 -7.16
CA ASP A 285 4.04 -26.13 -6.55
C ASP A 285 4.51 -26.00 -5.10
N GLY A 286 4.22 -24.87 -4.47
CA GLY A 286 4.59 -24.55 -3.10
C GLY A 286 6.09 -24.33 -2.90
N ILE A 287 6.43 -23.83 -1.72
CA ILE A 287 7.81 -23.66 -1.26
C ILE A 287 8.48 -25.02 -0.98
N LEU A 288 9.80 -25.03 -0.77
CA LEU A 288 10.56 -26.27 -0.61
C LEU A 288 10.02 -27.23 0.47
N PRO A 289 9.58 -26.76 1.67
CA PRO A 289 8.92 -27.63 2.63
C PRO A 289 7.73 -28.41 2.05
N THR A 290 6.86 -27.73 1.28
CA THR A 290 5.73 -28.36 0.58
C THR A 290 6.22 -29.44 -0.36
N ARG A 291 7.20 -29.10 -1.20
CA ARG A 291 7.77 -30.00 -2.20
C ARG A 291 8.41 -31.26 -1.58
N LEU A 292 9.14 -31.09 -0.48
CA LEU A 292 9.73 -32.21 0.27
C LEU A 292 8.66 -33.09 0.92
N GLY A 293 7.59 -32.49 1.45
CA GLY A 293 6.43 -33.22 1.94
C GLY A 293 5.77 -34.07 0.85
N VAL A 294 5.55 -33.50 -0.34
CA VAL A 294 4.99 -34.22 -1.50
C VAL A 294 5.88 -35.39 -1.92
N LEU A 295 7.20 -35.16 -2.07
CA LEU A 295 8.14 -36.24 -2.42
C LEU A 295 8.09 -37.39 -1.42
N ALA A 296 8.04 -37.08 -0.12
CA ALA A 296 8.00 -38.08 0.95
C ALA A 296 6.70 -38.91 0.88
N HIS A 297 5.54 -38.27 0.73
CA HIS A 297 4.26 -38.98 0.65
C HIS A 297 4.13 -39.84 -0.62
N VAL A 298 4.55 -39.32 -1.78
CA VAL A 298 4.51 -40.08 -3.04
C VAL A 298 5.49 -41.25 -3.00
N TYR A 299 6.68 -41.07 -2.42
CA TYR A 299 7.63 -42.16 -2.22
C TYR A 299 7.08 -43.23 -1.27
N ALA A 300 6.45 -42.86 -0.16
CA ALA A 300 5.85 -43.83 0.75
C ALA A 300 4.72 -44.64 0.09
N ALA A 301 3.94 -44.02 -0.80
CA ALA A 301 2.83 -44.67 -1.49
C ALA A 301 3.27 -45.51 -2.71
N GLN A 302 4.28 -45.07 -3.46
CA GLN A 302 4.62 -45.62 -4.78
C GLN A 302 6.10 -46.04 -4.95
N GLY A 303 6.97 -45.70 -4.01
CA GLY A 303 8.43 -45.91 -4.09
C GLY A 303 9.11 -45.05 -5.16
N GLY A 304 10.41 -45.31 -5.39
CA GLY A 304 11.19 -44.71 -6.47
C GLY A 304 12.47 -44.03 -6.00
N GLU A 305 13.61 -44.61 -6.37
CA GLU A 305 14.95 -44.11 -5.99
C GLU A 305 15.20 -42.66 -6.44
N GLU A 306 14.61 -42.24 -7.56
CA GLU A 306 14.70 -40.86 -8.05
C GLU A 306 14.06 -39.84 -7.09
N LEU A 307 12.92 -40.20 -6.48
CA LEU A 307 12.23 -39.35 -5.51
C LEU A 307 13.04 -39.25 -4.22
N LYS A 308 13.58 -40.39 -3.77
CA LYS A 308 14.45 -40.47 -2.58
C LYS A 308 15.73 -39.66 -2.78
N ALA A 309 16.38 -39.80 -3.93
CA ALA A 309 17.57 -39.04 -4.27
C ALA A 309 17.28 -37.53 -4.34
N ALA A 310 16.17 -37.12 -4.96
CA ALA A 310 15.77 -35.72 -5.02
C ALA A 310 15.45 -35.14 -3.64
N PHE A 311 14.72 -35.86 -2.79
CA PHE A 311 14.42 -35.45 -1.42
C PHE A 311 15.70 -35.19 -0.63
N ASN A 312 16.64 -36.15 -0.61
CA ASN A 312 17.87 -35.99 0.14
C ASN A 312 18.77 -34.90 -0.44
N ARG A 313 18.84 -34.77 -1.78
CA ARG A 313 19.59 -33.68 -2.41
C ARG A 313 19.03 -32.30 -2.05
N ALA A 314 17.71 -32.15 -2.08
CA ALA A 314 17.06 -30.91 -1.71
C ALA A 314 17.23 -30.59 -0.21
N LEU A 315 17.21 -31.61 0.66
CA LEU A 315 17.48 -31.44 2.08
C LEU A 315 18.93 -31.03 2.35
N GLU A 316 19.91 -31.60 1.65
CA GLU A 316 21.30 -31.14 1.69
C GLU A 316 21.41 -29.67 1.27
N MET A 317 20.80 -29.30 0.15
CA MET A 317 20.80 -27.92 -0.34
C MET A 317 20.11 -26.96 0.62
N LEU A 318 19.03 -27.39 1.30
CA LEU A 318 18.39 -26.61 2.36
C LEU A 318 19.38 -26.35 3.50
N ILE A 319 20.11 -27.37 3.96
CA ILE A 319 21.12 -27.22 5.02
C ILE A 319 22.28 -26.31 4.55
N GLU A 320 22.75 -26.46 3.31
CA GLU A 320 23.77 -25.61 2.69
C GLU A 320 23.32 -24.14 2.55
N ALA A 321 22.04 -23.91 2.32
CA ALA A 321 21.43 -22.59 2.14
C ALA A 321 21.31 -21.81 3.45
N GLN A 322 21.47 -22.45 4.62
CA GLN A 322 21.32 -21.78 5.91
C GLN A 322 22.39 -20.71 6.11
N TYR A 323 21.94 -19.47 6.29
CA TYR A 323 22.77 -18.33 6.54
C TYR A 323 23.59 -18.43 7.83
N PRO A 324 24.67 -17.65 7.98
CA PRO A 324 25.37 -17.47 9.26
C PRO A 324 24.44 -17.12 10.43
N SER A 325 23.48 -16.23 10.22
CA SER A 325 22.47 -15.85 11.23
C SER A 325 21.53 -16.97 11.66
N GLY A 326 21.45 -18.06 10.87
CA GLY A 326 20.69 -19.26 11.20
C GLY A 326 19.37 -19.45 10.46
N GLY A 327 18.93 -18.49 9.65
CA GLY A 327 17.77 -18.68 8.77
C GLY A 327 18.11 -18.84 7.31
N TRP A 328 17.13 -18.64 6.42
CA TRP A 328 17.27 -18.99 5.01
C TRP A 328 16.96 -17.84 4.05
N PRO A 329 17.60 -17.81 2.86
CA PRO A 329 17.21 -16.92 1.77
C PRO A 329 15.82 -17.28 1.25
N THR A 330 15.05 -16.31 0.77
CA THR A 330 13.78 -16.59 0.07
C THR A 330 13.98 -17.47 -1.17
N ILE A 331 15.08 -17.28 -1.91
CA ILE A 331 15.46 -18.08 -3.08
C ILE A 331 16.95 -18.41 -3.02
N TYR A 332 17.29 -19.70 -3.04
CA TYR A 332 18.68 -20.19 -3.06
C TYR A 332 19.04 -20.76 -4.44
N PRO A 333 20.25 -20.51 -4.99
CA PRO A 333 21.35 -19.72 -4.44
C PRO A 333 21.26 -18.21 -4.73
N ARG A 334 20.19 -17.75 -5.38
CA ARG A 334 20.04 -16.36 -5.85
C ARG A 334 20.33 -15.32 -4.77
N TYR A 335 19.83 -15.53 -3.55
CA TYR A 335 20.01 -14.63 -2.41
C TYR A 335 21.00 -15.18 -1.38
N ALA A 336 21.83 -16.18 -1.69
CA ALA A 336 22.70 -16.84 -0.72
C ALA A 336 23.71 -15.92 0.03
N LYS A 337 23.87 -14.66 -0.38
CA LYS A 337 24.70 -13.65 0.30
C LYS A 337 23.91 -12.54 1.00
N TRP A 338 22.59 -12.64 1.04
CA TRP A 338 21.71 -11.58 1.55
C TRP A 338 21.26 -11.88 2.98
N ASP A 339 22.14 -12.51 3.77
CA ASP A 339 21.88 -12.75 5.19
C ASP A 339 21.57 -11.42 5.91
N LEU A 340 20.57 -11.46 6.79
CA LEU A 340 20.05 -10.32 7.54
C LEU A 340 19.38 -9.21 6.71
N HIS A 341 19.22 -9.37 5.38
CA HIS A 341 18.35 -8.50 4.58
C HIS A 341 16.91 -8.94 4.80
N GLY A 342 16.14 -8.15 5.55
CA GLY A 342 14.85 -8.55 6.11
C GLY A 342 13.81 -8.92 5.06
N ASP A 343 13.83 -8.28 3.90
CA ASP A 343 12.92 -8.54 2.77
C ASP A 343 13.27 -9.80 1.97
N MET A 344 14.45 -10.37 2.21
CA MET A 344 15.03 -11.48 1.46
C MET A 344 15.34 -12.67 2.37
N TYR A 345 14.87 -12.55 3.62
CA TYR A 345 14.85 -13.58 4.63
C TYR A 345 13.53 -14.35 4.51
N ALA A 346 13.61 -15.67 4.35
CA ALA A 346 12.42 -16.48 4.16
C ALA A 346 11.57 -16.52 5.44
N ASP A 347 10.30 -16.13 5.36
CA ASP A 347 9.35 -16.26 6.48
C ASP A 347 9.22 -17.71 6.97
N SER A 348 9.36 -18.67 6.05
CA SER A 348 9.32 -20.11 6.35
C SER A 348 10.40 -20.61 7.29
N THR A 349 11.40 -19.78 7.56
CA THR A 349 12.41 -20.06 8.59
C THR A 349 11.75 -20.30 9.96
N TRP A 350 10.60 -19.68 10.25
CA TRP A 350 10.00 -19.71 11.59
C TRP A 350 8.95 -20.81 11.78
N ASP A 351 8.29 -21.26 10.71
CA ASP A 351 7.16 -22.17 10.81
C ASP A 351 7.34 -23.45 9.98
N GLU A 352 7.42 -23.35 8.65
CA GLU A 352 7.41 -24.51 7.75
C GLU A 352 8.72 -25.30 7.77
N ILE A 353 9.88 -24.62 7.71
CA ILE A 353 11.18 -25.30 7.75
C ILE A 353 11.38 -26.01 9.11
N PRO A 354 11.20 -25.36 10.28
CA PRO A 354 11.31 -26.04 11.57
C PRO A 354 10.36 -27.23 11.71
N SER A 355 9.14 -27.10 11.21
CA SER A 355 8.14 -28.18 11.24
C SER A 355 8.60 -29.39 10.43
N LEU A 356 9.10 -29.16 9.21
CA LEU A 356 9.67 -30.21 8.37
C LEU A 356 10.87 -30.90 9.06
N LEU A 357 11.85 -30.11 9.55
CA LEU A 357 13.06 -30.67 10.16
C LEU A 357 12.74 -31.47 11.43
N LYS A 358 11.77 -31.02 12.25
CA LYS A 358 11.28 -31.78 13.42
C LYS A 358 10.63 -33.09 13.02
N ALA A 359 9.77 -33.11 12.00
CA ALA A 359 9.12 -34.32 11.53
C ALA A 359 10.14 -35.36 11.03
N ILE A 360 11.18 -34.91 10.30
CA ILE A 360 12.31 -35.75 9.87
C ILE A 360 13.06 -36.33 11.07
N LEU A 361 13.42 -35.50 12.06
CA LEU A 361 14.18 -35.95 13.24
C LEU A 361 13.39 -36.92 14.14
N SER A 362 12.09 -36.72 14.26
CA SER A 362 11.20 -37.59 15.03
C SER A 362 10.92 -38.92 14.35
N GLY A 363 11.30 -39.10 13.07
CA GLY A 363 10.97 -40.27 12.28
C GLY A 363 9.47 -40.41 12.04
N GLU A 364 8.76 -39.29 11.87
CA GLU A 364 7.33 -39.31 11.57
C GLU A 364 7.10 -39.80 10.14
N PRO A 365 6.17 -40.75 9.90
CA PRO A 365 5.79 -41.12 8.55
C PRO A 365 5.25 -39.91 7.77
N PRO A 366 5.61 -39.73 6.49
CA PRO A 366 6.38 -40.64 5.62
C PRO A 366 7.92 -40.41 5.61
N TYR A 367 8.45 -39.56 6.48
CA TYR A 367 9.86 -39.16 6.43
C TYR A 367 10.83 -40.27 6.88
N ASP A 368 10.37 -41.20 7.72
CA ASP A 368 11.11 -42.38 8.18
C ASP A 368 11.55 -43.31 7.05
N LEU A 369 10.86 -43.28 5.91
CA LEU A 369 11.12 -44.16 4.76
C LEU A 369 12.10 -43.56 3.73
N ILE A 370 12.27 -42.24 3.71
CA ILE A 370 12.94 -41.52 2.61
C ILE A 370 14.24 -40.80 3.03
N PHE A 371 14.40 -40.47 4.32
CA PHE A 371 15.55 -39.73 4.83
C PHE A 371 16.83 -40.59 4.96
N ASP A 372 17.94 -40.12 4.37
CA ASP A 372 19.24 -40.81 4.32
C ASP A 372 20.44 -39.96 4.80
N LEU A 373 20.21 -38.76 5.36
CA LEU A 373 21.31 -37.91 5.88
C LEU A 373 21.63 -38.20 7.34
N GLU A 374 22.81 -37.74 7.79
CA GLU A 374 23.19 -37.78 9.21
C GLU A 374 22.23 -36.90 10.05
N PRO A 375 21.51 -37.45 11.05
CA PRO A 375 20.54 -36.69 11.86
C PRO A 375 21.13 -35.44 12.52
N SER A 376 22.42 -35.49 12.88
CA SER A 376 23.14 -34.36 13.49
C SER A 376 23.20 -33.12 12.58
N LEU A 377 23.18 -33.27 11.25
CA LEU A 377 23.16 -32.12 10.33
C LEU A 377 21.82 -31.38 10.42
N VAL A 378 20.72 -32.12 10.52
CA VAL A 378 19.36 -31.58 10.66
C VAL A 378 19.17 -30.95 12.04
N GLU A 379 19.62 -31.63 13.09
CA GLU A 379 19.58 -31.11 14.47
C GLU A 379 20.38 -29.80 14.60
N ASN A 380 21.57 -29.73 14.00
CA ASN A 380 22.37 -28.51 13.99
C ASN A 380 21.68 -27.37 13.22
N ALA A 381 21.03 -27.66 12.09
CA ALA A 381 20.28 -26.65 11.34
C ALA A 381 19.11 -26.10 12.18
N LEU A 382 18.33 -26.99 12.83
CA LEU A 382 17.20 -26.62 13.67
C LEU A 382 17.62 -25.77 14.88
N ASN A 383 18.74 -26.11 15.53
CA ASN A 383 19.23 -25.40 16.73
C ASN A 383 19.82 -24.01 16.44
N ARG A 384 20.12 -23.70 15.18
CA ARG A 384 20.70 -22.41 14.77
C ARG A 384 19.66 -21.33 14.47
N ILE A 385 18.38 -21.70 14.37
CA ILE A 385 17.30 -20.79 14.02
C ILE A 385 17.20 -19.67 15.06
N PRO A 386 17.37 -18.39 14.66
CA PRO A 386 17.32 -17.28 15.61
C PRO A 386 15.87 -17.00 16.04
N PRO A 387 15.65 -16.35 17.20
CA PRO A 387 14.32 -15.85 17.55
C PRO A 387 13.87 -14.78 16.54
N LYS A 388 12.64 -14.88 16.04
CA LYS A 388 12.08 -14.02 14.97
C LYS A 388 12.25 -12.53 15.29
N GLU A 389 12.01 -12.13 16.53
CA GLU A 389 12.08 -10.74 17.00
C GLU A 389 13.49 -10.14 16.95
N THR A 390 14.53 -10.97 16.83
CA THR A 390 15.92 -10.52 16.70
C THR A 390 16.28 -10.15 15.27
N ILE A 391 15.59 -10.72 14.27
CA ILE A 391 15.80 -10.44 12.85
C ILE A 391 14.87 -9.31 12.43
N LYS A 392 15.27 -8.08 12.79
CA LYS A 392 14.57 -6.86 12.38
C LYS A 392 15.55 -5.82 11.88
N ARG A 393 15.08 -4.99 10.95
CA ARG A 393 15.79 -3.81 10.46
C ARG A 393 16.34 -2.98 11.62
N PHE A 394 17.56 -2.50 11.48
CA PHE A 394 18.12 -1.54 12.42
C PHE A 394 17.40 -0.19 12.36
N VAL A 395 16.82 0.23 13.49
CA VAL A 395 16.17 1.54 13.66
C VAL A 395 16.62 2.13 15.00
N TYR A 396 17.12 3.37 14.99
CA TYR A 396 17.68 4.02 16.17
C TYR A 396 16.64 4.22 17.29
N ARG A 397 15.38 4.45 16.91
CA ARG A 397 14.26 4.65 17.85
C ARG A 397 14.10 3.49 18.86
N ASP A 398 14.43 2.27 18.46
CA ASP A 398 14.35 1.08 19.33
C ASP A 398 15.33 1.12 20.51
N TYR A 399 16.36 1.99 20.41
CA TYR A 399 17.42 2.16 21.40
C TYR A 399 17.40 3.55 22.04
N ALA A 400 16.81 4.55 21.38
CA ALA A 400 16.87 5.94 21.79
C ALA A 400 16.42 6.18 23.24
N SER A 401 15.40 5.43 23.71
CA SER A 401 14.84 5.53 25.06
C SER A 401 15.60 4.77 26.15
N ARG A 402 16.66 4.02 25.79
CA ARG A 402 17.49 3.28 26.75
C ARG A 402 18.17 4.24 27.72
N GLY A 403 18.18 3.87 29.01
CA GLY A 403 18.77 4.68 30.08
C GLY A 403 20.29 4.83 29.94
N PRO A 404 20.91 5.85 30.59
CA PRO A 404 22.32 6.18 30.41
C PRO A 404 23.31 5.02 30.65
N ASP A 405 23.02 4.12 31.60
CA ASP A 405 23.91 3.00 31.92
C ASP A 405 23.92 1.92 30.83
N TRP A 406 22.82 1.75 30.09
CA TRP A 406 22.76 0.77 29.00
C TRP A 406 23.73 1.15 27.87
N TRP A 407 23.94 2.45 27.62
CA TRP A 407 24.88 2.95 26.61
C TRP A 407 26.35 2.68 26.95
N LYS A 408 26.64 2.19 28.16
CA LYS A 408 27.98 1.74 28.58
C LYS A 408 28.09 0.21 28.65
N SER A 409 27.02 -0.50 28.31
CA SER A 409 26.98 -1.96 28.36
C SER A 409 27.77 -2.60 27.22
N GLU A 410 28.21 -3.84 27.42
CA GLU A 410 28.82 -4.65 26.36
C GLU A 410 27.88 -4.85 25.17
N GLU A 411 26.57 -4.91 25.40
CA GLU A 411 25.57 -5.03 24.34
C GLU A 411 25.57 -3.80 23.43
N ALA A 412 25.57 -2.59 24.01
CA ALA A 412 25.56 -1.36 23.23
C ALA A 412 26.86 -1.19 22.42
N VAL A 413 28.00 -1.53 23.04
CA VAL A 413 29.31 -1.53 22.37
C VAL A 413 29.34 -2.54 21.22
N ARG A 414 28.85 -3.77 21.44
CA ARG A 414 28.76 -4.83 20.41
C ARG A 414 27.90 -4.39 19.22
N ILE A 415 26.76 -3.74 19.46
CA ILE A 415 25.92 -3.20 18.38
C ILE A 415 26.69 -2.12 17.61
N GLY A 416 27.37 -1.20 18.31
CA GLY A 416 28.23 -0.18 17.67
C GLY A 416 29.32 -0.80 16.80
N ASP A 417 29.99 -1.85 17.28
CA ASP A 417 31.02 -2.57 16.51
C ASP A 417 30.44 -3.27 15.28
N ASN A 418 29.26 -3.87 15.41
CA ASN A 418 28.55 -4.42 14.26
C ASN A 418 28.23 -3.32 13.24
N LEU A 419 27.67 -2.18 13.66
CA LEU A 419 27.38 -1.05 12.77
C LEU A 419 28.63 -0.60 12.00
N ILE A 420 29.79 -0.48 12.68
CA ILE A 420 31.05 -0.16 12.01
C ILE A 420 31.39 -1.20 10.93
N SER A 421 31.22 -2.50 11.22
CA SER A 421 31.50 -3.56 10.25
C SER A 421 30.60 -3.51 9.00
N TRP A 422 29.35 -3.07 9.16
CA TRP A 422 28.36 -2.89 8.09
C TRP A 422 28.51 -1.57 7.31
N GLN A 423 29.31 -0.62 7.80
CA GLN A 423 29.57 0.62 7.09
C GLN A 423 30.30 0.33 5.77
N VAL A 424 29.77 0.86 4.67
CA VAL A 424 30.43 0.76 3.36
C VAL A 424 31.67 1.66 3.31
N PRO A 425 32.68 1.36 2.45
CA PRO A 425 33.95 2.08 2.46
C PRO A 425 33.86 3.60 2.32
N HIS A 426 32.82 4.11 1.65
CA HIS A 426 32.56 5.55 1.48
C HIS A 426 31.76 6.19 2.63
N GLY A 427 31.39 5.45 3.67
CA GLY A 427 30.93 6.01 4.95
C GLY A 427 29.43 5.90 5.26
N GLY A 428 28.59 5.51 4.30
CA GLY A 428 27.16 5.31 4.53
C GLY A 428 26.78 3.92 5.06
N TRP A 429 25.48 3.65 5.15
CA TRP A 429 24.90 2.34 5.45
C TRP A 429 23.74 2.04 4.51
N TRP A 430 23.46 0.74 4.31
CA TRP A 430 22.26 0.30 3.59
C TRP A 430 21.05 0.21 4.54
N GLU A 431 19.91 -0.10 3.97
CA GLU A 431 18.60 -0.18 4.62
C GLU A 431 18.17 -1.66 4.75
N ASP A 432 17.10 -1.97 5.48
CA ASP A 432 16.56 -3.34 5.65
C ASP A 432 17.53 -4.41 6.17
N ILE A 433 18.65 -4.02 6.79
CA ILE A 433 19.60 -4.97 7.38
C ILE A 433 19.44 -5.01 8.90
N ALA A 434 19.39 -6.22 9.46
CA ALA A 434 19.41 -6.45 10.91
C ALA A 434 20.83 -6.33 11.50
N MET A 435 21.46 -5.16 11.32
CA MET A 435 22.87 -4.90 11.63
C MET A 435 23.25 -5.13 13.10
N ALA A 436 22.28 -5.05 14.02
CA ALA A 436 22.52 -5.28 15.45
C ALA A 436 22.82 -6.77 15.78
N VAL A 437 22.51 -7.70 14.87
CA VAL A 437 22.56 -9.15 15.12
C VAL A 437 23.98 -9.68 15.02
N LEU A 438 24.61 -9.63 13.84
CA LEU A 438 25.97 -10.12 13.60
C LEU A 438 26.86 -9.07 12.93
N PRO A 439 28.20 -9.16 13.09
CA PRO A 439 29.12 -8.38 12.29
C PRO A 439 29.11 -8.83 10.83
N PHE A 440 29.42 -7.92 9.92
CA PHE A 440 29.51 -8.19 8.50
C PHE A 440 30.62 -9.21 8.17
N MET A 441 30.28 -10.24 7.37
CA MET A 441 31.19 -11.28 6.91
C MET A 441 31.31 -11.26 5.38
N PRO A 442 32.34 -10.64 4.78
CA PRO A 442 32.42 -10.40 3.33
C PRO A 442 32.37 -11.65 2.45
N GLU A 443 32.79 -12.80 2.99
CA GLU A 443 32.76 -14.07 2.26
C GLU A 443 31.33 -14.61 2.08
N ARG A 444 30.39 -14.24 2.97
CA ARG A 444 29.03 -14.80 3.04
C ARG A 444 27.91 -13.77 3.01
N MET A 445 28.23 -12.48 3.07
CA MET A 445 27.27 -11.37 3.15
C MET A 445 27.58 -10.28 2.13
N THR A 446 26.57 -9.51 1.73
CA THR A 446 26.72 -8.21 1.08
C THR A 446 26.20 -7.09 1.97
N ARG A 447 26.84 -5.92 1.95
CA ARG A 447 26.38 -4.76 2.72
C ARG A 447 25.20 -4.07 2.06
N SER A 448 24.87 -4.38 0.81
CA SER A 448 23.85 -3.67 0.04
C SER A 448 23.23 -4.54 -1.05
N ARG A 449 21.94 -4.32 -1.31
CA ARG A 449 21.26 -4.90 -2.49
C ARG A 449 21.61 -4.16 -3.78
N SER A 450 22.26 -2.99 -3.68
CA SER A 450 22.64 -2.15 -4.80
C SER A 450 24.15 -2.02 -4.89
N THR A 451 24.71 -2.38 -6.05
CA THR A 451 26.15 -2.25 -6.33
C THR A 451 26.38 -1.31 -7.51
N GLY A 452 27.46 -0.55 -7.43
CA GLY A 452 27.98 0.29 -8.51
C GLY A 452 29.42 -0.08 -8.86
N PRO A 453 30.03 0.62 -9.83
CA PRO A 453 31.45 0.46 -10.16
C PRO A 453 32.39 0.56 -8.96
N SER A 454 32.02 1.40 -7.97
CA SER A 454 32.78 1.60 -6.74
C SER A 454 32.47 0.62 -5.59
N GLY A 455 31.61 -0.39 -5.82
CA GLY A 455 31.20 -1.38 -4.82
C GLY A 455 29.76 -1.20 -4.30
N ASP A 456 29.49 -1.73 -3.10
CA ASP A 456 28.18 -1.65 -2.42
C ASP A 456 27.78 -0.19 -2.15
N ARG A 457 26.58 0.21 -2.60
CA ARG A 457 26.04 1.55 -2.32
C ARG A 457 25.42 1.62 -0.92
N ALA A 458 25.39 2.81 -0.35
CA ALA A 458 24.57 3.14 0.81
C ALA A 458 23.33 3.95 0.37
N THR A 459 22.38 4.13 1.29
CA THR A 459 21.13 4.85 1.03
C THR A 459 20.77 5.76 2.21
N PHE A 460 19.99 6.79 1.91
CA PHE A 460 19.29 7.63 2.89
C PHE A 460 17.82 7.26 3.00
N ASP A 461 17.35 6.39 2.12
CA ASP A 461 16.02 5.82 2.21
C ASP A 461 15.89 5.04 3.52
N ASP A 462 14.69 5.12 4.10
CA ASP A 462 14.20 4.10 5.00
C ASP A 462 15.17 3.89 6.21
N HIS A 463 15.52 4.96 6.92
CA HIS A 463 16.46 4.97 8.06
C HIS A 463 17.93 4.59 7.75
N GLY A 464 18.26 4.32 6.49
CA GLY A 464 19.63 4.10 6.03
C GLY A 464 20.54 5.27 6.38
N THR A 465 21.79 4.97 6.75
CA THR A 465 22.83 5.94 7.12
C THR A 465 22.55 6.76 8.40
N ILE A 466 21.44 7.50 8.47
CA ILE A 466 21.14 8.46 9.54
C ILE A 466 20.96 7.78 10.90
N ASP A 467 20.22 6.67 10.98
CA ASP A 467 19.98 5.99 12.25
C ASP A 467 21.24 5.34 12.83
N PRO A 468 22.07 4.62 12.05
CA PRO A 468 23.40 4.19 12.49
C PRO A 468 24.25 5.35 13.01
N MET A 469 24.24 6.50 12.35
CA MET A 469 24.98 7.68 12.79
C MET A 469 24.48 8.22 14.13
N ARG A 470 23.16 8.35 14.33
CA ARG A 470 22.57 8.75 15.61
C ARG A 470 22.98 7.81 16.75
N TYR A 471 22.96 6.50 16.48
CA TYR A 471 23.41 5.50 17.45
C TYR A 471 24.88 5.67 17.82
N LEU A 472 25.77 5.80 16.82
CA LEU A 472 27.20 5.98 17.03
C LEU A 472 27.54 7.27 17.78
N ALA A 473 26.83 8.37 17.50
CA ALA A 473 27.00 9.63 18.23
C ALA A 473 26.67 9.48 19.72
N LYS A 474 25.52 8.87 20.03
CA LYS A 474 25.10 8.64 21.42
C LYS A 474 25.99 7.63 22.15
N LEU A 475 26.44 6.59 21.44
CA LEU A 475 27.38 5.62 21.99
C LEU A 475 28.74 6.27 22.29
N TYR A 476 29.24 7.12 21.38
CA TYR A 476 30.48 7.87 21.61
C TYR A 476 30.35 8.82 22.80
N GLU A 477 29.23 9.55 22.94
CA GLU A 477 28.98 10.39 24.11
C GLU A 477 29.13 9.60 25.42
N ALA A 478 28.55 8.40 25.48
CA ALA A 478 28.57 7.56 26.68
C ALA A 478 29.92 6.87 26.96
N THR A 479 30.66 6.48 25.92
CA THR A 479 31.85 5.59 26.02
C THR A 479 33.18 6.31 25.79
N GLN A 480 33.17 7.40 25.01
CA GLN A 480 34.35 8.13 24.53
C GLN A 480 35.33 7.27 23.71
N GLU A 481 34.89 6.16 23.14
CA GLU A 481 35.74 5.27 22.34
C GLU A 481 35.96 5.82 20.91
N PRO A 482 37.20 6.15 20.49
CA PRO A 482 37.45 6.92 19.27
C PRO A 482 36.88 6.33 17.98
N ARG A 483 36.82 4.99 17.86
CA ARG A 483 36.32 4.32 16.65
C ARG A 483 34.87 4.68 16.31
N PHE A 484 34.03 4.97 17.31
CA PHE A 484 32.64 5.37 17.10
C PHE A 484 32.56 6.79 16.54
N ARG A 485 33.39 7.71 17.04
CA ARG A 485 33.54 9.05 16.47
C ARG A 485 34.06 9.00 15.04
N GLU A 486 35.10 8.21 14.78
CA GLU A 486 35.69 8.08 13.44
C GLU A 486 34.67 7.51 12.44
N ALA A 487 33.87 6.52 12.83
CA ALA A 487 32.81 5.98 11.98
C ALA A 487 31.70 7.00 11.71
N PHE A 488 31.31 7.78 12.74
CA PHE A 488 30.37 8.89 12.61
C PHE A 488 30.89 9.98 11.66
N GLU A 489 32.15 10.40 11.79
CA GLU A 489 32.77 11.41 10.93
C GLU A 489 32.87 10.94 9.47
N ARG A 490 33.12 9.64 9.21
CA ARG A 490 33.00 9.07 7.85
C ARG A 490 31.58 9.17 7.31
N GLY A 491 30.57 8.98 8.17
CA GLY A 491 29.17 9.20 7.81
C GLY A 491 28.88 10.67 7.45
N LEU A 492 29.48 11.63 8.16
CA LEU A 492 29.34 13.06 7.82
C LEU A 492 29.98 13.39 6.46
N GLU A 493 31.16 12.84 6.17
CA GLU A 493 31.74 12.98 4.82
C GLU A 493 30.83 12.37 3.75
N PHE A 494 30.22 11.20 4.01
CA PHE A 494 29.26 10.59 3.08
C PHE A 494 28.05 11.49 2.83
N VAL A 495 27.44 12.05 3.88
CA VAL A 495 26.30 12.98 3.79
C VAL A 495 26.67 14.20 2.93
N LEU A 496 27.82 14.82 3.19
CA LEU A 496 28.24 16.00 2.43
C LEU A 496 28.64 15.68 0.99
N ALA A 497 29.29 14.53 0.76
CA ALA A 497 29.71 14.10 -0.57
C ALA A 497 28.52 13.74 -1.47
N ALA A 498 27.41 13.28 -0.90
CA ALA A 498 26.21 12.93 -1.64
C ALA A 498 25.35 14.14 -2.04
N GLN A 499 25.55 15.32 -1.43
CA GLN A 499 24.73 16.50 -1.73
C GLN A 499 25.03 17.05 -3.12
N TYR A 500 23.99 17.24 -3.93
CA TYR A 500 24.11 17.94 -5.21
C TYR A 500 24.40 19.44 -5.01
N ASP A 501 24.98 20.08 -6.04
CA ASP A 501 25.24 21.52 -6.01
C ASP A 501 23.97 22.37 -5.78
N SER A 502 22.83 21.87 -6.25
CA SER A 502 21.49 22.47 -6.06
C SER A 502 20.97 22.37 -4.62
N GLY A 503 21.58 21.53 -3.78
CA GLY A 503 21.26 21.37 -2.36
C GLY A 503 20.51 20.12 -1.98
N GLY A 504 19.97 19.36 -2.95
CA GLY A 504 19.26 18.11 -2.67
C GLY A 504 20.17 16.89 -2.52
N TRP A 505 19.60 15.78 -2.02
CA TRP A 505 20.29 14.49 -1.86
C TRP A 505 19.64 13.38 -2.68
N PRO A 506 20.44 12.51 -3.32
CA PRO A 506 19.93 11.31 -3.97
C PRO A 506 19.37 10.32 -2.96
N GLN A 507 18.57 9.36 -3.41
CA GLN A 507 18.12 8.24 -2.56
C GLN A 507 19.33 7.39 -2.13
N SER A 508 20.19 7.01 -3.08
CA SER A 508 21.39 6.20 -2.82
C SER A 508 22.67 6.87 -3.32
N TYR A 509 23.81 6.49 -2.75
CA TYR A 509 25.13 7.03 -3.11
C TYR A 509 26.22 5.98 -2.77
N PRO A 510 27.32 5.88 -3.55
CA PRO A 510 27.73 6.68 -4.70
C PRO A 510 27.15 6.21 -6.05
N GLU A 511 27.37 7.04 -7.07
CA GLU A 511 27.06 6.76 -8.47
C GLU A 511 25.60 6.30 -8.69
N PRO A 512 24.58 7.00 -8.16
CA PRO A 512 23.22 6.52 -8.25
C PRO A 512 22.72 6.38 -9.69
N SER A 513 21.82 5.43 -9.90
CA SER A 513 21.25 5.10 -11.21
C SER A 513 19.72 5.01 -11.14
N GLY A 514 19.05 5.08 -12.28
CA GLY A 514 17.58 5.05 -12.31
C GLY A 514 16.98 6.23 -11.57
N TYR A 515 15.88 6.01 -10.86
CA TYR A 515 15.22 7.05 -10.06
C TYR A 515 15.99 7.40 -8.79
N SER A 516 16.82 6.50 -8.25
CA SER A 516 17.58 6.74 -7.01
C SER A 516 18.61 7.86 -7.11
N ARG A 517 18.86 8.40 -8.31
CA ARG A 517 19.70 9.60 -8.52
C ARG A 517 18.96 10.90 -8.26
N TYR A 518 17.63 10.90 -8.28
CA TYR A 518 16.85 12.12 -8.10
C TYR A 518 16.93 12.61 -6.66
N VAL A 519 16.72 13.92 -6.47
CA VAL A 519 16.56 14.46 -5.12
C VAL A 519 15.31 13.85 -4.52
N THR A 520 15.44 13.19 -3.37
CA THR A 520 14.43 12.27 -2.87
C THR A 520 13.80 12.77 -1.57
N PHE A 521 12.51 13.09 -1.63
CA PHE A 521 11.67 13.31 -0.45
C PHE A 521 10.91 12.06 -0.03
N ASN A 522 10.76 11.08 -0.92
CA ASN A 522 10.15 9.78 -0.62
C ASN A 522 10.67 9.22 0.72
N ASP A 523 9.74 8.74 1.55
CA ASP A 523 10.01 8.18 2.88
C ASP A 523 10.82 9.13 3.78
N ASN A 524 10.61 10.44 3.58
CA ASN A 524 11.30 11.54 4.26
C ASN A 524 12.82 11.54 4.11
N ALA A 525 13.42 10.91 3.10
CA ALA A 525 14.87 10.77 2.99
C ALA A 525 15.63 12.10 3.16
N MET A 526 15.34 13.12 2.33
CA MET A 526 15.96 14.44 2.46
C MET A 526 15.56 15.18 3.75
N VAL A 527 14.32 15.04 4.22
CA VAL A 527 13.83 15.68 5.45
C VAL A 527 14.58 15.14 6.68
N ASN A 528 14.84 13.83 6.72
CA ASN A 528 15.60 13.17 7.78
C ASN A 528 17.05 13.62 7.80
N ILE A 529 17.69 13.79 6.63
CA ILE A 529 19.04 14.35 6.53
C ILE A 529 19.08 15.77 7.10
N LEU A 530 18.13 16.63 6.70
CA LEU A 530 18.10 18.02 7.15
C LEU A 530 17.82 18.13 8.66
N SER A 531 16.89 17.33 9.17
CA SER A 531 16.60 17.26 10.61
C SER A 531 17.83 16.81 11.39
N PHE A 532 18.52 15.76 10.93
CA PHE A 532 19.76 15.28 11.54
C PHE A 532 20.88 16.33 11.51
N ILE A 533 21.03 17.06 10.39
CA ILE A 533 21.96 18.18 10.30
C ILE A 533 21.60 19.28 11.32
N GLN A 534 20.32 19.63 11.46
CA GLN A 534 19.84 20.61 12.44
C GLN A 534 20.17 20.19 13.88
N GLU A 535 19.96 18.91 14.22
CA GLU A 535 20.34 18.35 15.51
C GLU A 535 21.85 18.52 15.82
N ILE A 536 22.72 18.35 14.81
CA ILE A 536 24.16 18.52 14.98
C ILE A 536 24.54 20.01 15.13
N ILE A 537 23.92 20.88 14.34
CA ILE A 537 24.20 22.32 14.34
C ILE A 537 23.76 22.97 15.65
N SER A 538 22.65 22.53 16.26
CA SER A 538 22.21 23.04 17.57
C SER A 538 23.27 22.80 18.66
N GLY A 539 24.10 21.77 18.48
CA GLY A 539 25.19 21.42 19.38
C GLY A 539 24.72 20.80 20.69
N GLU A 540 23.45 20.46 20.80
CA GLU A 540 22.87 19.74 21.92
C GLU A 540 23.39 18.29 21.98
N ALA A 541 23.29 17.66 23.16
CA ALA A 541 23.65 16.25 23.32
C ALA A 541 22.85 15.37 22.33
N PRO A 542 23.47 14.38 21.66
CA PRO A 542 24.83 13.86 21.89
C PRO A 542 25.95 14.54 21.06
N TYR A 543 25.66 15.61 20.32
CA TYR A 543 26.56 16.17 19.30
C TYR A 543 27.57 17.21 19.81
N GLY A 544 27.73 17.31 21.14
CA GLY A 544 28.67 18.24 21.77
C GLY A 544 30.14 18.02 21.35
N PHE A 545 30.49 16.80 20.91
CA PHE A 545 31.84 16.47 20.43
C PHE A 545 32.10 16.90 18.98
N VAL A 546 31.07 17.23 18.20
CA VAL A 546 31.22 17.60 16.80
C VAL A 546 31.85 18.99 16.71
N SER A 547 32.98 19.07 16.02
CA SER A 547 33.75 20.31 15.93
C SER A 547 32.99 21.46 15.25
N GLU A 548 33.35 22.69 15.59
CA GLU A 548 32.80 23.89 14.94
C GLU A 548 33.03 23.89 13.40
N GLN A 549 34.17 23.37 12.94
CA GLN A 549 34.44 23.23 11.51
C GLN A 549 33.41 22.31 10.81
N TRP A 550 33.03 21.22 11.47
CA TRP A 550 31.98 20.34 10.98
C TRP A 550 30.62 21.04 10.95
N ARG A 551 30.26 21.73 12.04
CA ARG A 551 29.00 22.48 12.11
C ARG A 551 28.88 23.54 11.01
N GLN A 552 29.97 24.23 10.67
CA GLN A 552 29.99 25.21 9.57
C GLN A 552 29.78 24.57 8.20
N ARG A 553 30.41 23.42 7.92
CA ARG A 553 30.20 22.68 6.67
C ARG A 553 28.75 22.19 6.56
N LEU A 554 28.20 21.69 7.66
CA LEU A 554 26.82 21.20 7.74
C LEU A 554 25.80 22.35 7.64
N ASP A 555 26.04 23.50 8.25
CA ASP A 555 25.19 24.69 8.12
C ASP A 555 25.14 25.21 6.67
N ALA A 556 26.27 25.19 5.96
CA ALA A 556 26.29 25.52 4.53
C ALA A 556 25.47 24.52 3.70
N ALA A 557 25.58 23.22 3.99
CA ALA A 557 24.79 22.18 3.33
C ALA A 557 23.28 22.31 3.66
N PHE A 558 22.95 22.58 4.93
CA PHE A 558 21.60 22.78 5.42
C PHE A 558 20.89 23.91 4.66
N LYS A 559 21.54 25.08 4.55
CA LYS A 559 20.99 26.24 3.83
C LYS A 559 20.71 25.93 2.36
N LYS A 560 21.58 25.17 1.68
CA LYS A 560 21.32 24.72 0.30
C LYS A 560 20.13 23.76 0.23
N GLY A 561 19.97 22.87 1.20
CA GLY A 561 18.82 21.97 1.26
C GLY A 561 17.49 22.70 1.47
N ILE A 562 17.46 23.74 2.33
CA ILE A 562 16.30 24.63 2.46
C ILE A 562 16.00 25.33 1.12
N ASP A 563 17.02 25.89 0.47
CA ASP A 563 16.87 26.53 -0.84
C ASP A 563 16.31 25.57 -1.91
N PHE A 564 16.74 24.30 -1.90
CA PHE A 564 16.18 23.28 -2.77
C PHE A 564 14.69 23.00 -2.48
N ILE A 565 14.30 22.86 -1.20
CA ILE A 565 12.89 22.65 -0.81
C ILE A 565 12.03 23.79 -1.36
N LEU A 566 12.46 25.05 -1.16
CA LEU A 566 11.70 26.21 -1.61
C LEU A 566 11.60 26.28 -3.14
N LYS A 567 12.69 26.01 -3.87
CA LYS A 567 12.71 26.04 -5.35
C LYS A 567 11.97 24.88 -6.01
N SER A 568 11.82 23.76 -5.32
CA SER A 568 11.13 22.57 -5.84
C SER A 568 9.63 22.53 -5.50
N GLN A 569 9.12 23.47 -4.70
CA GLN A 569 7.69 23.55 -4.42
C GLN A 569 6.92 23.78 -5.72
N ILE A 570 5.90 22.95 -5.96
CA ILE A 570 5.20 22.94 -7.24
C ILE A 570 4.28 24.16 -7.31
N GLU A 571 4.38 24.93 -8.39
CA GLU A 571 3.52 26.07 -8.68
C GLU A 571 2.52 25.71 -9.79
N VAL A 572 1.23 25.94 -9.53
CA VAL A 572 0.13 25.75 -10.48
C VAL A 572 -0.62 27.07 -10.60
N ASP A 573 -0.73 27.60 -11.80
CA ASP A 573 -1.45 28.85 -12.11
C ASP A 573 -1.07 30.03 -11.19
N GLY A 574 0.23 30.21 -10.93
CA GLY A 574 0.73 31.30 -10.07
C GLY A 574 0.63 31.03 -8.57
N ARG A 575 0.21 29.83 -8.16
CA ARG A 575 0.02 29.46 -6.74
C ARG A 575 0.91 28.28 -6.37
N LEU A 576 1.68 28.47 -5.31
CA LEU A 576 2.43 27.37 -4.69
C LEU A 576 1.46 26.33 -4.13
N THR A 577 1.89 25.08 -4.18
CA THR A 577 1.12 23.91 -3.71
C THR A 577 1.96 23.15 -2.69
N ALA A 578 2.29 21.89 -2.95
CA ALA A 578 3.15 21.05 -2.13
C ALA A 578 4.27 20.43 -2.99
N TRP A 579 4.73 19.21 -2.68
CA TRP A 579 5.89 18.60 -3.33
C TRP A 579 5.61 17.21 -3.90
N ALA A 580 6.40 16.82 -4.90
CA ALA A 580 6.49 15.47 -5.42
C ALA A 580 7.42 14.57 -4.56
N GLN A 581 7.38 13.26 -4.78
CA GLN A 581 8.28 12.32 -4.08
C GLN A 581 9.76 12.54 -4.45
N GLN A 582 10.03 12.91 -5.71
CA GLN A 582 11.39 13.11 -6.19
C GLN A 582 11.49 14.14 -7.32
N TYR A 583 12.68 14.71 -7.43
CA TYR A 583 12.97 15.83 -8.31
C TYR A 583 14.28 15.67 -9.06
N ASP A 584 14.32 16.23 -10.27
CA ASP A 584 15.56 16.39 -10.99
C ASP A 584 16.56 17.23 -10.17
N PRO A 585 17.80 16.76 -9.96
CA PRO A 585 18.77 17.47 -9.14
C PRO A 585 19.26 18.78 -9.76
N PHE A 586 18.97 19.05 -11.03
CA PHE A 586 19.45 20.25 -11.71
C PHE A 586 18.32 21.20 -12.10
N SER A 587 17.20 20.66 -12.61
CA SER A 587 16.08 21.48 -13.08
C SER A 587 14.99 21.77 -12.04
N TYR A 588 15.02 21.10 -10.88
CA TYR A 588 13.95 21.15 -9.86
C TYR A 588 12.59 20.64 -10.37
N GLU A 589 12.54 19.99 -11.53
CA GLU A 589 11.30 19.43 -12.05
C GLU A 589 10.94 18.12 -11.34
N PRO A 590 9.67 17.89 -11.01
CA PRO A 590 9.20 16.59 -10.53
C PRO A 590 9.58 15.43 -11.46
N ARG A 591 9.86 14.26 -10.89
CA ARG A 591 10.20 13.04 -11.62
C ARG A 591 9.40 11.84 -11.11
N SER A 592 9.15 10.86 -11.98
CA SER A 592 8.61 9.56 -11.57
C SER A 592 9.69 8.70 -10.91
N ALA A 593 9.27 7.72 -10.11
CA ALA A 593 10.15 6.71 -9.53
C ALA A 593 9.87 5.32 -10.10
N ARG A 594 9.30 4.41 -9.29
CA ARG A 594 8.82 3.10 -9.74
C ARG A 594 7.67 3.29 -10.73
N ALA A 595 7.34 2.25 -11.50
CA ALA A 595 6.28 2.34 -12.53
C ALA A 595 4.95 2.89 -11.96
N PHE A 596 4.59 2.45 -10.74
CA PHE A 596 3.41 2.88 -10.01
C PHE A 596 3.57 4.21 -9.24
N GLU A 597 4.67 4.94 -9.43
CA GLU A 597 4.96 6.22 -8.78
C GLU A 597 5.14 7.32 -9.84
N PRO A 598 4.03 7.79 -10.43
CA PRO A 598 4.05 8.78 -11.51
C PRO A 598 4.49 10.17 -11.00
N VAL A 599 4.73 11.08 -11.93
CA VAL A 599 4.95 12.50 -11.62
C VAL A 599 3.66 13.08 -11.02
N ALA A 600 3.70 13.48 -9.75
CA ALA A 600 2.52 13.92 -9.02
C ALA A 600 2.88 14.78 -7.79
N ILE A 601 1.94 15.61 -7.32
CA ILE A 601 2.01 16.19 -5.97
C ILE A 601 1.64 15.09 -4.96
N THR A 602 2.33 15.01 -3.83
CA THR A 602 2.16 13.93 -2.87
C THR A 602 1.41 14.35 -1.63
N GLY A 603 0.41 13.57 -1.23
CA GLY A 603 -0.33 13.76 0.02
C GLY A 603 0.46 13.34 1.27
N ASN A 604 1.37 12.37 1.13
CA ASN A 604 2.17 11.85 2.23
C ASN A 604 3.50 12.60 2.42
N GLU A 605 4.40 12.56 1.43
CA GLU A 605 5.79 13.04 1.60
C GLU A 605 5.86 14.56 1.86
N SER A 606 4.91 15.31 1.32
CA SER A 606 4.77 16.75 1.60
C SER A 606 4.54 17.06 3.09
N VAL A 607 3.98 16.13 3.88
CA VAL A 607 3.69 16.36 5.30
C VAL A 607 4.98 16.55 6.08
N GLY A 608 5.96 15.67 5.89
CA GLY A 608 7.24 15.75 6.59
C GLY A 608 8.03 17.00 6.21
N ILE A 609 7.93 17.47 4.96
CA ILE A 609 8.53 18.74 4.53
C ILE A 609 7.92 19.91 5.31
N VAL A 610 6.58 20.00 5.39
CA VAL A 610 5.91 21.08 6.12
C VAL A 610 6.19 21.01 7.62
N GLU A 611 6.16 19.83 8.24
CA GLU A 611 6.51 19.64 9.65
C GLU A 611 7.93 20.10 9.94
N PHE A 612 8.89 19.79 9.07
CA PHE A 612 10.27 20.23 9.19
C PHE A 612 10.42 21.76 9.01
N LEU A 613 9.75 22.36 8.01
CA LEU A 613 9.78 23.81 7.83
C LEU A 613 9.16 24.55 9.02
N LEU A 614 8.09 23.99 9.62
CA LEU A 614 7.47 24.51 10.85
C LEU A 614 8.38 24.37 12.08
N SER A 615 9.32 23.42 12.10
CA SER A 615 10.27 23.26 13.21
C SER A 615 11.47 24.21 13.12
N LEU A 616 11.62 24.97 12.04
CA LEU A 616 12.71 25.92 11.91
C LEU A 616 12.51 27.12 12.87
N PRO A 617 13.55 27.54 13.60
CA PRO A 617 13.49 28.77 14.37
C PRO A 617 13.42 29.98 13.42
N ASP A 618 12.53 30.93 13.72
CA ASP A 618 12.38 32.20 13.01
C ASP A 618 12.32 32.07 11.46
N PRO A 619 11.31 31.35 10.90
CA PRO A 619 11.23 31.10 9.47
C PRO A 619 11.12 32.40 8.66
N THR A 620 11.81 32.47 7.52
CA THR A 620 11.76 33.63 6.62
C THR A 620 10.36 33.78 6.00
N PRO A 621 10.00 34.95 5.46
CA PRO A 621 8.74 35.12 4.73
C PRO A 621 8.57 34.13 3.56
N GLU A 622 9.65 33.73 2.87
CA GLU A 622 9.55 32.69 1.83
C GLU A 622 9.17 31.33 2.41
N ILE A 623 9.78 30.93 3.54
CA ILE A 623 9.46 29.68 4.24
C ILE A 623 8.01 29.70 4.75
N LYS A 624 7.60 30.80 5.39
CA LYS A 624 6.21 30.98 5.85
C LYS A 624 5.21 30.85 4.70
N ARG A 625 5.52 31.45 3.53
CA ARG A 625 4.69 31.35 2.32
C ARG A 625 4.60 29.91 1.82
N ALA A 626 5.74 29.20 1.77
CA ALA A 626 5.79 27.81 1.38
C ALA A 626 4.92 26.92 2.28
N ILE A 627 5.03 27.11 3.60
CA ILE A 627 4.22 26.41 4.62
C ILE A 627 2.74 26.71 4.40
N LEU A 628 2.36 27.98 4.31
CA LEU A 628 0.96 28.39 4.19
C LEU A 628 0.31 27.80 2.93
N SER A 629 0.98 27.90 1.78
CA SER A 629 0.48 27.36 0.52
C SER A 629 0.32 25.83 0.54
N ALA A 630 1.23 25.11 1.19
CA ALA A 630 1.10 23.66 1.35
C ALA A 630 -0.07 23.27 2.27
N LEU A 631 -0.28 24.01 3.36
CA LEU A 631 -1.43 23.79 4.26
C LEU A 631 -2.77 24.03 3.54
N GLU A 632 -2.86 25.09 2.74
CA GLU A 632 -4.06 25.34 1.91
C GLU A 632 -4.26 24.25 0.87
N TRP A 633 -3.17 23.77 0.25
CA TRP A 633 -3.24 22.67 -0.70
C TRP A 633 -3.75 21.38 -0.05
N PHE A 634 -3.28 21.05 1.17
CA PHE A 634 -3.80 19.89 1.90
C PHE A 634 -5.30 20.03 2.21
N GLU A 635 -5.75 21.20 2.68
CA GLU A 635 -7.18 21.42 2.94
C GLU A 635 -8.01 21.25 1.66
N GLY A 636 -7.57 21.84 0.54
CA GLY A 636 -8.25 21.75 -0.75
C GLY A 636 -8.20 20.38 -1.42
N SER A 637 -7.24 19.53 -1.05
CA SER A 637 -7.04 18.19 -1.63
C SER A 637 -7.74 17.08 -0.84
N ARG A 638 -8.33 17.40 0.31
CA ARG A 638 -9.01 16.42 1.17
C ARG A 638 -10.21 15.80 0.46
N LEU A 639 -10.29 14.47 0.49
CA LEU A 639 -11.37 13.70 -0.11
C LEU A 639 -12.63 13.74 0.78
N PRO A 640 -13.83 13.44 0.22
CA PRO A 640 -15.09 13.47 0.97
C PRO A 640 -15.13 12.57 2.20
N ASP A 641 -14.39 11.47 2.20
CA ASP A 641 -14.27 10.53 3.33
C ASP A 641 -13.22 10.98 4.38
N GLY A 642 -12.65 12.17 4.21
CA GLY A 642 -11.69 12.76 5.11
C GLY A 642 -10.24 12.29 4.92
N ARG A 643 -9.95 11.44 3.93
CA ARG A 643 -8.59 10.97 3.58
C ARG A 643 -7.94 11.86 2.51
N TRP A 644 -6.68 11.57 2.19
CA TRP A 644 -5.94 12.09 1.05
C TRP A 644 -5.47 10.93 0.19
N ALA A 645 -5.43 11.15 -1.13
CA ALA A 645 -4.74 10.25 -2.03
C ALA A 645 -3.22 10.42 -1.87
N ARG A 646 -2.44 9.37 -2.17
CA ARG A 646 -0.99 9.48 -2.14
C ARG A 646 -0.48 10.40 -3.26
N PHE A 647 -1.12 10.37 -4.43
CA PHE A 647 -0.73 11.12 -5.62
C PHE A 647 -1.88 11.94 -6.19
N TYR A 648 -1.57 13.19 -6.53
CA TYR A 648 -2.47 14.12 -7.21
C TYR A 648 -1.83 14.61 -8.51
N GLU A 649 -2.61 14.57 -9.60
CA GLU A 649 -2.22 15.09 -10.90
C GLU A 649 -1.94 16.59 -10.82
N ILE A 650 -0.74 17.00 -11.27
CA ILE A 650 -0.34 18.42 -11.31
C ILE A 650 -1.27 19.18 -12.27
N GLY A 651 -1.77 20.32 -11.83
CA GLY A 651 -2.69 21.17 -12.61
C GLY A 651 -4.16 20.94 -12.27
N THR A 652 -4.63 19.68 -12.27
CA THR A 652 -6.05 19.37 -12.02
C THR A 652 -6.36 19.05 -10.56
N ASN A 653 -5.35 18.69 -9.78
CA ASN A 653 -5.47 18.23 -8.40
C ASN A 653 -6.39 17.00 -8.23
N ARG A 654 -6.48 16.15 -9.26
CA ARG A 654 -7.25 14.91 -9.21
C ARG A 654 -6.40 13.77 -8.63
N PRO A 655 -6.95 12.94 -7.73
CA PRO A 655 -6.30 11.69 -7.32
C PRO A 655 -5.93 10.82 -8.52
N ILE A 656 -4.73 10.23 -8.50
CA ILE A 656 -4.27 9.30 -9.54
C ILE A 656 -3.64 8.03 -8.95
N PHE A 657 -3.76 6.94 -9.71
CA PHE A 657 -3.29 5.60 -9.38
C PHE A 657 -2.49 5.03 -10.55
N ALA A 658 -1.54 4.14 -10.29
CA ALA A 658 -0.79 3.48 -11.35
C ALA A 658 -0.41 2.05 -10.95
N GLY A 659 -0.56 1.12 -11.89
CA GLY A 659 -0.19 -0.27 -11.72
C GLY A 659 1.28 -0.53 -12.03
N ARG A 660 1.66 -1.80 -12.17
CA ARG A 660 3.03 -2.15 -12.61
C ARG A 660 3.28 -1.79 -14.07
N ASP A 661 2.21 -1.60 -14.85
CA ASP A 661 2.24 -1.08 -16.22
C ASP A 661 2.61 0.41 -16.32
N GLY A 662 2.58 1.15 -15.19
CA GLY A 662 2.86 2.57 -15.12
C GLY A 662 1.86 3.47 -15.82
N ILE A 663 0.66 2.95 -16.14
CA ILE A 663 -0.41 3.73 -16.74
C ILE A 663 -1.20 4.42 -15.62
N VAL A 664 -1.30 5.75 -15.72
CA VAL A 664 -2.10 6.57 -14.82
C VAL A 664 -3.59 6.29 -15.03
N ARG A 665 -4.27 6.04 -13.91
CA ARG A 665 -5.70 5.76 -13.80
C ARG A 665 -6.33 6.65 -12.73
N TYR A 666 -7.64 6.78 -12.75
CA TYR A 666 -8.39 7.65 -11.83
C TYR A 666 -9.28 6.87 -10.86
N ASP A 667 -9.27 5.54 -10.93
CA ASP A 667 -9.92 4.64 -9.99
C ASP A 667 -8.94 3.55 -9.54
N VAL A 668 -8.83 3.33 -8.23
CA VAL A 668 -7.92 2.34 -7.65
C VAL A 668 -8.32 0.90 -7.99
N SER A 669 -9.58 0.65 -8.34
CA SER A 669 -10.05 -0.68 -8.75
C SER A 669 -9.53 -1.09 -10.13
N GLU A 670 -8.99 -0.15 -10.91
CA GLU A 670 -8.49 -0.38 -12.26
C GLU A 670 -7.01 -0.81 -12.31
N ILE A 671 -6.31 -0.88 -11.18
CA ILE A 671 -4.93 -1.40 -11.07
C ILE A 671 -4.93 -2.83 -10.52
N GLU A 672 -3.81 -3.54 -10.60
CA GLU A 672 -3.72 -4.95 -10.21
C GLU A 672 -3.96 -5.14 -8.69
N LEU A 673 -4.69 -6.21 -8.30
CA LEU A 673 -5.07 -6.48 -6.91
C LEU A 673 -3.86 -6.49 -5.95
N GLU A 674 -2.74 -7.04 -6.38
CA GLU A 674 -1.47 -7.03 -5.64
C GLU A 674 -1.03 -5.60 -5.25
N ARG A 675 -1.19 -4.62 -6.14
CA ARG A 675 -0.86 -3.20 -5.88
C ARG A 675 -1.92 -2.48 -5.06
N GLN A 676 -3.19 -2.89 -5.16
CA GLN A 676 -4.25 -2.37 -4.31
C GLN A 676 -4.03 -2.75 -2.84
N LEU A 677 -3.58 -3.99 -2.60
CA LEU A 677 -3.43 -4.54 -1.24
C LEU A 677 -2.09 -4.18 -0.60
N ASN A 678 -0.99 -4.12 -1.37
CA ASN A 678 0.36 -3.97 -0.83
C ASN A 678 0.92 -2.54 -0.89
N TYR A 679 0.15 -1.55 -1.35
CA TYR A 679 0.59 -0.16 -1.41
C TYR A 679 -0.51 0.80 -0.94
N ALA A 680 -0.17 1.71 -0.03
CA ALA A 680 -1.13 2.65 0.54
C ALA A 680 -1.41 3.81 -0.44
N TRP A 681 -2.53 3.71 -1.17
CA TRP A 681 -2.99 4.75 -2.10
C TRP A 681 -3.78 5.89 -1.43
N PHE A 682 -4.34 5.63 -0.25
CA PHE A 682 -5.09 6.60 0.54
C PHE A 682 -4.63 6.58 2.00
N GLY A 683 -4.62 7.73 2.65
CA GLY A 683 -4.23 7.84 4.05
C GLY A 683 -4.73 9.11 4.71
N THR A 684 -4.59 9.16 6.03
CA THR A 684 -4.93 10.34 6.86
C THR A 684 -3.68 11.16 7.22
N TRP A 685 -2.63 11.06 6.40
CA TRP A 685 -1.29 11.61 6.68
C TRP A 685 -1.33 13.09 7.07
N SER A 686 -2.05 13.91 6.31
CA SER A 686 -2.13 15.37 6.54
C SER A 686 -3.06 15.76 7.69
N GLN A 687 -3.88 14.85 8.21
CA GLN A 687 -4.92 15.16 9.21
C GLN A 687 -4.33 15.77 10.47
N LYS A 688 -3.29 15.13 11.04
CA LYS A 688 -2.66 15.60 12.28
C LYS A 688 -2.00 16.96 12.10
N LEU A 689 -1.30 17.15 10.98
CA LEU A 689 -0.65 18.42 10.64
C LEU A 689 -1.68 19.54 10.56
N LEU A 690 -2.76 19.34 9.80
CA LEU A 690 -3.82 20.33 9.65
C LEU A 690 -4.52 20.64 10.97
N THR A 691 -4.93 19.61 11.72
CA THR A 691 -5.58 19.82 13.03
C THR A 691 -4.66 20.58 13.98
N THR A 692 -3.36 20.23 14.03
CA THR A 692 -2.41 20.93 14.89
C THR A 692 -2.21 22.39 14.45
N ALA A 693 -2.11 22.64 13.15
CA ALA A 693 -1.94 23.99 12.60
C ALA A 693 -3.18 24.87 12.85
N GLN A 694 -4.38 24.29 12.74
CA GLN A 694 -5.66 24.95 13.02
C GLN A 694 -5.86 25.22 14.52
N ASP A 695 -5.73 24.20 15.37
CA ASP A 695 -6.01 24.32 16.81
C ASP A 695 -5.06 25.29 17.52
N ARG A 696 -3.83 25.43 17.01
CA ARG A 696 -2.84 26.37 17.54
C ARG A 696 -2.87 27.75 16.86
N GLY A 697 -3.84 28.01 15.98
CA GLY A 697 -3.96 29.26 15.23
C GLY A 697 -2.75 29.59 14.34
N HIS A 698 -1.97 28.59 13.95
CA HIS A 698 -0.75 28.80 13.16
C HIS A 698 -1.06 29.27 11.75
N ILE A 699 -2.14 28.76 11.13
CA ILE A 699 -2.55 29.19 9.79
C ILE A 699 -2.90 30.68 9.80
N GLU A 700 -3.69 31.11 10.80
CA GLU A 700 -4.05 32.51 10.97
C GLU A 700 -2.82 33.39 11.22
N ALA A 701 -1.88 32.93 12.05
CA ALA A 701 -0.62 33.65 12.29
C ALA A 701 0.23 33.79 11.03
N LEU A 702 0.31 32.74 10.19
CA LEU A 702 1.02 32.80 8.90
C LEU A 702 0.39 33.83 7.96
N TYR A 703 -0.94 33.91 7.94
CA TYR A 703 -1.67 34.92 7.19
C TYR A 703 -1.38 36.35 7.67
N GLU A 704 -1.30 36.56 8.98
CA GLU A 704 -0.96 37.86 9.59
C GLU A 704 0.50 38.26 9.33
N ASP A 705 1.41 37.28 9.32
CA ASP A 705 2.83 37.47 9.05
C ASP A 705 3.15 37.70 7.56
N LEU A 706 2.22 37.40 6.65
CA LEU A 706 2.39 37.48 5.20
C LEU A 706 1.40 38.47 4.57
N PRO A 707 1.60 39.79 4.72
CA PRO A 707 0.69 40.79 4.19
C PRO A 707 0.66 40.88 2.64
N ASP A 708 1.55 40.16 1.95
CA ASP A 708 1.56 40.10 0.48
C ASP A 708 1.10 38.72 -0.05
N TYR A 709 0.49 37.88 0.79
CA TYR A 709 0.01 36.56 0.37
C TYR A 709 -1.23 36.67 -0.53
N PRO A 710 -1.25 36.05 -1.73
CA PRO A 710 -2.33 36.18 -2.72
C PRO A 710 -3.51 35.23 -2.44
N GLY A 711 -4.07 35.29 -1.22
CA GLY A 711 -5.16 34.42 -0.76
C GLY A 711 -5.86 34.96 0.50
N PHE A 712 -6.97 34.33 0.88
CA PHE A 712 -7.70 34.64 2.11
C PHE A 712 -8.27 33.37 2.75
N ARG A 713 -8.56 33.44 4.05
CA ARG A 713 -9.16 32.34 4.83
C ARG A 713 -10.43 32.81 5.53
N VAL A 714 -11.44 31.93 5.60
CA VAL A 714 -12.59 32.13 6.48
C VAL A 714 -12.24 31.61 7.88
N LYS A 715 -12.37 32.46 8.88
CA LYS A 715 -12.15 32.13 10.30
C LYS A 715 -13.48 32.08 11.03
N PHE A 716 -13.74 30.95 11.70
CA PHE A 716 -14.82 30.80 12.67
C PHE A 716 -14.37 31.29 14.04
N HIS A 717 -15.22 32.07 14.71
CA HIS A 717 -14.97 32.58 16.06
C HIS A 717 -15.79 31.85 17.12
N SER A 718 -17.04 31.51 16.80
CA SER A 718 -17.98 30.88 17.75
C SER A 718 -17.99 29.35 17.69
N LEU A 719 -17.47 28.74 16.62
CA LEU A 719 -17.47 27.29 16.40
C LEU A 719 -16.07 26.75 16.20
N ARG A 720 -15.85 25.53 16.70
CA ARG A 720 -14.65 24.72 16.46
C ARG A 720 -15.04 23.41 15.81
N ASN A 721 -14.11 22.82 15.07
CA ASN A 721 -14.33 21.51 14.47
C ASN A 721 -14.59 20.45 15.56
N ARG A 722 -15.61 19.62 15.34
CA ARG A 722 -16.17 18.63 16.27
C ARG A 722 -16.66 19.18 17.61
N ALA A 723 -16.98 20.47 17.68
CA ALA A 723 -17.61 21.02 18.88
C ALA A 723 -18.93 20.30 19.16
N ARG A 724 -19.13 19.86 20.41
CA ARG A 724 -20.44 19.39 20.87
C ARG A 724 -21.32 20.61 21.11
N VAL A 725 -22.48 20.64 20.47
CA VAL A 725 -23.38 21.80 20.45
C VAL A 725 -24.80 21.40 20.79
N SER A 726 -25.55 22.32 21.38
CA SER A 726 -26.93 22.13 21.83
C SER A 726 -27.64 23.48 21.92
N GLY A 727 -28.92 23.54 21.53
CA GLY A 727 -29.72 24.76 21.54
C GLY A 727 -29.41 25.76 20.42
N GLN A 728 -29.35 27.05 20.76
CA GLN A 728 -29.14 28.14 19.80
C GLN A 728 -27.69 28.59 19.80
N ILE A 729 -26.99 28.40 18.67
CA ILE A 729 -25.56 28.63 18.56
C ILE A 729 -25.27 29.73 17.53
N PRO A 730 -24.64 30.85 17.90
CA PRO A 730 -24.22 31.84 16.93
C PRO A 730 -23.13 31.27 16.01
N ILE A 731 -23.15 31.67 14.73
CA ILE A 731 -22.10 31.36 13.75
C ILE A 731 -21.40 32.68 13.39
N ASP A 732 -20.41 33.04 14.20
CA ASP A 732 -19.59 34.22 13.99
C ASP A 732 -18.38 33.87 13.12
N ILE A 733 -18.27 34.56 11.99
CA ILE A 733 -17.23 34.33 10.99
C ILE A 733 -16.59 35.64 10.55
N SER A 734 -15.33 35.57 10.14
CA SER A 734 -14.60 36.70 9.53
C SER A 734 -13.70 36.21 8.40
N ILE A 735 -13.21 37.13 7.58
CA ILE A 735 -12.15 36.83 6.63
C ILE A 735 -10.81 37.29 7.19
N VAL A 736 -9.85 36.37 7.20
CA VAL A 736 -8.44 36.66 7.41
C VAL A 736 -7.81 36.92 6.04
N HIS A 737 -7.45 38.19 5.80
CA HIS A 737 -6.84 38.65 4.56
C HIS A 737 -5.83 39.77 4.85
N PRO A 738 -4.69 39.82 4.14
CA PRO A 738 -3.70 40.88 4.29
C PRO A 738 -4.15 42.35 4.22
N ASN A 739 -5.15 42.67 3.40
CA ASN A 739 -5.69 44.03 3.22
C ASN A 739 -7.16 44.23 3.68
N LYS A 740 -7.70 43.25 4.45
CA LYS A 740 -9.03 43.15 5.11
C LYS A 740 -10.32 43.62 4.37
N GLU A 741 -11.27 42.67 4.27
CA GLU A 741 -12.71 42.70 3.88
C GLU A 741 -13.19 43.47 2.63
N GLY A 742 -12.56 44.58 2.26
CA GLY A 742 -12.94 45.41 1.12
C GLY A 742 -12.75 44.69 -0.21
N GLY A 743 -13.69 43.84 -0.58
CA GLY A 743 -13.65 43.04 -1.81
C GLY A 743 -14.47 41.76 -1.75
N VAL A 744 -15.07 41.42 -0.61
CA VAL A 744 -16.10 40.37 -0.53
C VAL A 744 -17.29 40.75 -1.42
N GLN A 745 -17.69 39.83 -2.28
CA GLN A 745 -18.83 39.97 -3.18
C GLN A 745 -19.99 39.04 -2.79
N GLN A 746 -19.69 37.94 -2.10
CA GLN A 746 -20.69 36.99 -1.65
C GLN A 746 -20.18 36.16 -0.47
N VAL A 747 -21.05 35.87 0.49
CA VAL A 747 -20.83 34.91 1.59
C VAL A 747 -22.08 34.04 1.71
N THR A 748 -21.90 32.73 1.78
CA THR A 748 -22.97 31.76 2.05
C THR A 748 -22.60 30.85 3.20
N VAL A 749 -23.54 30.57 4.09
CA VAL A 749 -23.39 29.56 5.15
C VAL A 749 -24.45 28.49 4.96
N ALA A 750 -24.04 27.22 5.01
CA ALA A 750 -24.91 26.05 4.87
C ALA A 750 -24.62 25.01 5.95
N VAL A 751 -25.65 24.28 6.37
CA VAL A 751 -25.54 23.11 7.26
C VAL A 751 -26.06 21.90 6.50
N ASP A 752 -25.23 20.87 6.34
CA ASP A 752 -25.50 19.67 5.53
C ASP A 752 -25.99 20.01 4.11
N GLY A 753 -25.37 21.04 3.51
CA GLY A 753 -25.74 21.55 2.19
C GLY A 753 -26.99 22.42 2.16
N ARG A 754 -27.77 22.51 3.25
CA ARG A 754 -28.91 23.43 3.35
C ARG A 754 -28.43 24.83 3.72
N MET A 755 -28.61 25.78 2.80
CA MET A 755 -28.24 27.18 3.00
C MET A 755 -29.08 27.82 4.11
N ILE A 756 -28.41 28.46 5.06
CA ILE A 756 -29.02 29.20 6.18
C ILE A 756 -28.67 30.70 6.14
N TYR A 757 -27.67 31.10 5.34
CA TYR A 757 -27.29 32.50 5.13
C TYR A 757 -26.74 32.72 3.72
N SER A 758 -27.06 33.87 3.12
CA SER A 758 -26.46 34.35 1.87
C SER A 758 -26.52 35.88 1.81
N ALA A 759 -25.39 36.54 1.69
CA ALA A 759 -25.30 38.00 1.54
C ALA A 759 -24.09 38.40 0.66
N ASP A 760 -24.01 39.67 0.29
CA ASP A 760 -22.88 40.31 -0.40
C ASP A 760 -21.85 40.94 0.56
N ARG A 761 -22.02 40.69 1.87
CA ARG A 761 -21.14 41.15 2.96
C ARG A 761 -20.87 40.04 3.97
N MET A 762 -19.92 40.27 4.85
CA MET A 762 -19.77 39.45 6.06
C MET A 762 -20.98 39.66 7.00
N PRO A 763 -21.43 38.60 7.71
CA PRO A 763 -22.46 38.73 8.72
C PRO A 763 -21.96 39.57 9.89
N ASP A 764 -22.86 40.34 10.50
CA ASP A 764 -22.60 40.99 11.78
C ASP A 764 -22.53 39.93 12.89
N GLY A 765 -21.83 40.21 13.98
CA GLY A 765 -21.74 39.28 15.12
C GLY A 765 -23.12 38.93 15.67
N GLY A 766 -23.43 37.64 15.75
CA GLY A 766 -24.72 37.11 16.17
C GLY A 766 -25.84 37.16 15.12
N GLU A 767 -25.57 37.59 13.88
CA GLU A 767 -26.59 37.64 12.82
C GLU A 767 -27.04 36.24 12.38
N ILE A 768 -26.12 35.27 12.38
CA ILE A 768 -26.41 33.88 12.03
C ILE A 768 -26.53 33.08 13.32
N VAL A 769 -27.71 32.49 13.57
CA VAL A 769 -27.96 31.61 14.71
C VAL A 769 -28.45 30.26 14.21
N LEU A 770 -27.71 29.20 14.52
CA LEU A 770 -28.09 27.83 14.26
C LEU A 770 -28.93 27.29 15.42
N ASN A 771 -30.18 26.94 15.15
CA ASN A 771 -30.99 26.18 16.09
C ASN A 771 -30.72 24.68 15.91
N THR A 772 -29.94 24.08 16.80
CA THR A 772 -29.57 22.66 16.70
C THR A 772 -30.73 21.73 17.02
N GLU A 773 -31.80 22.20 17.68
CA GLU A 773 -33.00 21.39 17.95
C GLU A 773 -33.78 21.02 16.68
N LEU A 774 -33.47 21.69 15.55
CA LEU A 774 -34.02 21.37 14.23
C LEU A 774 -33.14 20.38 13.44
N LEU A 775 -32.05 19.90 14.05
CA LEU A 775 -31.14 18.93 13.48
C LEU A 775 -31.28 17.59 14.22
N ASP A 776 -30.97 16.51 13.53
CA ASP A 776 -30.89 15.19 14.14
C ASP A 776 -29.73 15.12 15.16
N GLU A 777 -29.72 14.12 16.03
CA GLU A 777 -28.58 13.86 16.92
C GLU A 777 -27.38 13.34 16.11
N GLY A 778 -26.17 13.82 16.39
CA GLY A 778 -24.94 13.33 15.74
C GLY A 778 -24.17 14.40 14.95
N ALA A 779 -23.42 13.96 13.93
CA ALA A 779 -22.47 14.82 13.21
C ALA A 779 -23.14 15.59 12.06
N HIS A 780 -22.92 16.90 12.01
CA HIS A 780 -23.40 17.80 10.96
C HIS A 780 -22.25 18.65 10.43
N THR A 781 -22.29 19.00 9.14
CA THR A 781 -21.25 19.81 8.49
C THR A 781 -21.72 21.25 8.27
N VAL A 782 -21.04 22.20 8.90
CA VAL A 782 -21.21 23.64 8.63
C VAL A 782 -20.21 24.07 7.56
N THR A 783 -20.69 24.59 6.44
CA THR A 783 -19.88 25.04 5.31
C THR A 783 -20.08 26.53 5.05
N VAL A 784 -18.99 27.27 4.99
CA VAL A 784 -18.96 28.69 4.62
C VAL A 784 -18.23 28.84 3.30
N SER A 785 -18.87 29.47 2.33
CA SER A 785 -18.23 29.87 1.08
C SER A 785 -18.22 31.39 0.96
N ALA A 786 -17.08 31.96 0.63
CA ALA A 786 -16.90 33.39 0.41
C ALA A 786 -16.25 33.64 -0.95
N VAL A 787 -16.72 34.67 -1.66
CA VAL A 787 -16.20 35.11 -2.96
C VAL A 787 -15.59 36.49 -2.77
N HIS A 788 -14.32 36.62 -3.11
CA HIS A 788 -13.59 37.88 -3.13
C HIS A 788 -13.26 38.29 -4.56
N GLY A 789 -13.50 39.56 -4.91
CA GLY A 789 -13.35 40.05 -6.28
C GLY A 789 -11.93 39.93 -6.86
N GLU A 790 -10.92 39.94 -6.01
CA GLU A 790 -9.50 39.84 -6.42
C GLU A 790 -8.93 38.41 -6.27
N PHE A 791 -9.36 37.64 -5.26
CA PHE A 791 -8.71 36.38 -4.87
C PHE A 791 -9.53 35.12 -5.21
N GLY A 792 -10.74 35.31 -5.76
CA GLY A 792 -11.66 34.26 -6.15
C GLY A 792 -12.49 33.75 -4.99
N SER A 793 -12.98 32.51 -5.09
CA SER A 793 -13.78 31.87 -4.05
C SER A 793 -12.92 31.03 -3.10
N ARG A 794 -13.36 30.95 -1.85
CA ARG A 794 -12.85 30.03 -0.82
C ARG A 794 -14.00 29.41 -0.07
N THR A 795 -13.87 28.14 0.26
CA THR A 795 -14.83 27.39 1.05
C THR A 795 -14.11 26.78 2.25
N GLN A 796 -14.70 26.94 3.43
CA GLN A 796 -14.23 26.32 4.66
C GLN A 796 -15.40 25.54 5.28
N SER A 797 -15.13 24.32 5.71
CA SER A 797 -16.11 23.49 6.42
C SER A 797 -15.57 23.06 7.78
N LEU A 798 -16.47 22.86 8.74
CA LEU A 798 -16.21 22.20 10.00
C LEU A 798 -17.37 21.26 10.35
N GLU A 799 -17.07 20.21 11.11
CA GLU A 799 -18.05 19.29 11.68
C GLU A 799 -18.50 19.83 13.05
N ILE A 800 -19.76 19.71 13.39
CA ILE A 800 -20.30 19.89 14.74
C ILE A 800 -20.99 18.59 15.17
N VAL A 801 -21.01 18.30 16.46
CA VAL A 801 -21.73 17.15 17.00
C VAL A 801 -22.92 17.68 17.80
N VAL A 802 -24.10 17.58 17.22
CA VAL A 802 -25.36 17.93 17.87
C VAL A 802 -25.64 16.92 18.98
N ASN A 803 -25.88 17.45 20.18
CA ASN A 803 -26.26 16.70 21.37
C ASN A 803 -27.36 17.47 22.10
N ASN A 804 -28.61 17.37 21.63
CA ASN A 804 -29.74 18.09 22.23
C ASN A 804 -30.41 17.28 23.33
N VAL A 805 -30.43 15.96 23.21
CA VAL A 805 -31.28 15.08 24.01
C VAL A 805 -30.52 14.43 25.18
N TRP A 806 -31.07 14.55 26.39
CA TRP A 806 -30.70 13.71 27.53
C TRP A 806 -31.63 12.49 27.63
N ARG A 807 -31.14 11.43 28.28
CA ARG A 807 -31.93 10.23 28.56
C ARG A 807 -31.68 9.75 29.99
N LEU A 808 -32.76 9.51 30.74
CA LEU A 808 -32.73 8.90 32.08
C LEU A 808 -33.46 7.56 32.02
N ILE A 809 -32.80 6.49 32.44
CA ILE A 809 -33.38 5.15 32.52
C ILE A 809 -33.44 4.76 34.00
N GLN A 810 -34.61 4.35 34.46
CA GLN A 810 -34.87 3.88 35.82
C GLN A 810 -35.27 2.41 35.73
N GLU A 811 -34.28 1.53 35.92
CA GLU A 811 -34.47 0.07 35.98
C GLU A 811 -35.03 -0.38 37.33
N LEU A 812 -35.36 0.54 38.24
CA LEU A 812 -35.96 0.28 39.56
C LEU A 812 -35.21 -0.74 40.43
N GLN A 813 -33.89 -0.82 40.25
CA GLN A 813 -33.03 -1.70 41.01
C GLN A 813 -33.03 -1.34 42.51
N PRO A 814 -33.08 -2.33 43.43
CA PRO A 814 -32.97 -2.08 44.86
C PRO A 814 -31.63 -1.43 45.22
N PRO A 815 -31.61 -0.58 46.26
CA PRO A 815 -30.39 0.05 46.74
C PRO A 815 -29.39 -0.99 47.25
N MET A 816 -28.11 -0.68 47.15
CA MET A 816 -27.03 -1.60 47.55
C MET A 816 -26.01 -0.91 48.44
N ASP A 817 -25.56 -1.63 49.47
CA ASP A 817 -24.38 -1.24 50.25
C ASP A 817 -23.11 -1.56 49.47
N SER A 818 -22.32 -0.52 49.19
CA SER A 818 -21.02 -0.65 48.54
C SER A 818 -19.91 -0.16 49.47
N TRP A 819 -18.66 -0.45 49.11
CA TRP A 819 -17.49 0.10 49.81
C TRP A 819 -17.40 1.64 49.75
N PHE A 820 -18.18 2.30 48.88
CA PHE A 820 -18.33 3.76 48.81
C PHE A 820 -19.55 4.29 49.58
N GLY A 821 -20.27 3.43 50.30
CA GLY A 821 -21.50 3.77 51.03
C GLY A 821 -22.77 3.23 50.35
N TYR A 822 -23.90 3.67 50.88
CA TYR A 822 -25.25 3.35 50.41
C TYR A 822 -25.51 4.02 49.05
N LEU A 823 -25.80 3.21 48.02
CA LEU A 823 -26.15 3.69 46.68
C LEU A 823 -27.63 3.41 46.43
N ASP A 824 -28.41 4.48 46.27
CA ASP A 824 -29.79 4.40 45.77
C ASP A 824 -29.77 4.58 44.25
N PHE A 825 -30.23 3.57 43.51
CA PHE A 825 -30.28 3.59 42.05
C PHE A 825 -31.50 4.34 41.51
N LEU A 826 -32.51 4.59 42.34
CA LEU A 826 -33.67 5.38 41.97
C LEU A 826 -33.35 6.87 42.08
N GLN A 827 -33.15 7.52 40.93
CA GLN A 827 -32.79 8.93 40.80
C GLN A 827 -34.02 9.84 40.92
N SER A 828 -34.86 9.61 41.93
CA SER A 828 -36.03 10.43 42.23
C SER A 828 -35.64 11.68 43.01
N ALA A 829 -36.28 12.82 42.71
CA ALA A 829 -36.16 14.04 43.50
C ALA A 829 -36.93 13.94 44.83
N GLU A 830 -38.10 13.29 44.80
CA GLU A 830 -38.93 13.03 45.97
C GLU A 830 -39.74 11.75 45.73
N ARG A 831 -39.98 10.97 46.79
CA ARG A 831 -40.90 9.82 46.77
C ARG A 831 -41.54 9.65 48.13
N SER A 832 -42.75 9.11 48.16
CA SER A 832 -43.42 8.71 49.41
C SER A 832 -42.74 7.48 50.04
N GLU A 833 -42.98 7.24 51.34
CA GLU A 833 -42.29 6.17 52.09
C GLU A 833 -42.80 4.75 51.79
N GLY A 834 -43.99 4.58 51.20
CA GLY A 834 -44.66 3.30 51.05
C GLY A 834 -44.16 2.42 49.89
N TRP A 835 -43.01 2.71 49.28
CA TRP A 835 -42.43 1.91 48.20
C TRP A 835 -41.50 0.80 48.71
N GLY A 836 -41.65 -0.39 48.16
CA GLY A 836 -40.75 -1.54 48.33
C GLY A 836 -40.21 -2.02 46.98
N TYR A 837 -39.13 -2.81 47.02
CA TYR A 837 -38.52 -3.42 45.83
C TYR A 837 -38.85 -4.91 45.79
N GLU A 838 -39.18 -5.41 44.60
CA GLU A 838 -39.41 -6.82 44.33
C GLU A 838 -38.48 -7.30 43.22
N THR A 839 -37.83 -8.45 43.44
CA THR A 839 -36.82 -9.03 42.53
C THR A 839 -37.04 -10.50 42.22
N ASP A 840 -37.98 -11.15 42.92
CA ASP A 840 -38.25 -12.58 42.71
C ASP A 840 -39.03 -12.83 41.41
N ASP A 841 -39.01 -14.07 40.91
CA ASP A 841 -39.84 -14.53 39.79
C ASP A 841 -39.78 -13.66 38.50
N GLU A 842 -38.58 -13.23 38.08
CA GLU A 842 -38.35 -12.43 36.85
C GLU A 842 -39.06 -12.98 35.59
N ASP A 843 -39.12 -14.31 35.43
CA ASP A 843 -39.81 -14.97 34.31
C ASP A 843 -41.33 -14.70 34.32
N LEU A 844 -41.93 -14.57 35.51
CA LEU A 844 -43.33 -14.19 35.68
C LEU A 844 -43.58 -12.75 35.18
N PHE A 845 -42.57 -11.89 35.27
CA PHE A 845 -42.64 -10.47 34.88
C PHE A 845 -41.90 -10.19 33.57
N PHE A 846 -41.99 -11.12 32.62
CA PHE A 846 -41.53 -10.94 31.24
C PHE A 846 -40.03 -10.61 31.12
N GLY A 847 -39.22 -11.14 32.04
CA GLY A 847 -37.77 -10.89 32.05
C GLY A 847 -37.38 -9.54 32.65
N ASP A 848 -38.28 -8.87 33.38
CA ASP A 848 -37.94 -7.68 34.16
C ASP A 848 -37.44 -8.13 35.55
N PRO A 849 -36.18 -7.89 35.93
CA PRO A 849 -35.62 -8.38 37.19
C PRO A 849 -35.90 -7.47 38.40
N HIS A 850 -36.37 -6.23 38.21
CA HIS A 850 -36.50 -5.27 39.32
C HIS A 850 -37.75 -4.40 39.20
N ARG A 851 -38.58 -4.45 40.23
CA ARG A 851 -39.88 -3.77 40.24
C ARG A 851 -40.09 -3.00 41.53
N LEU A 852 -40.88 -1.93 41.46
CA LEU A 852 -41.38 -1.22 42.62
C LEU A 852 -42.82 -1.64 42.93
N VAL A 853 -43.09 -1.93 44.20
CA VAL A 853 -44.40 -2.31 44.72
C VAL A 853 -44.80 -1.40 45.87
N ARG A 854 -46.11 -1.19 46.08
CA ARG A 854 -46.57 -0.50 47.27
C ARG A 854 -46.60 -1.47 48.45
N THR A 855 -46.08 -1.04 49.59
CA THR A 855 -46.08 -1.80 50.85
C THR A 855 -47.26 -1.44 51.77
N THR A 856 -47.92 -0.32 51.48
CA THR A 856 -49.06 0.24 52.21
C THR A 856 -50.28 0.38 51.29
N ASP A 857 -51.48 0.48 51.89
CA ASP A 857 -52.74 0.75 51.17
C ASP A 857 -53.00 2.26 50.99
N THR A 858 -51.94 3.05 50.99
CA THR A 858 -51.98 4.50 50.83
C THR A 858 -51.65 4.91 49.40
N ARG A 859 -52.00 6.15 49.06
CA ARG A 859 -51.56 6.80 47.83
C ARG A 859 -50.06 7.03 47.86
N GLU A 860 -49.33 6.44 46.91
CA GLU A 860 -47.88 6.56 46.78
C GLU A 860 -47.50 7.34 45.53
N TYR A 861 -46.37 8.06 45.57
CA TYR A 861 -45.88 8.85 44.45
C TYR A 861 -44.35 8.85 44.33
N ILE A 862 -43.86 9.13 43.13
CA ILE A 862 -42.44 9.33 42.80
C ILE A 862 -42.34 10.54 41.87
N ILE A 863 -41.40 11.43 42.14
CA ILE A 863 -41.12 12.65 41.37
C ILE A 863 -39.69 12.59 40.82
N TRP A 864 -39.54 12.89 39.53
CA TRP A 864 -38.24 13.04 38.86
C TRP A 864 -38.05 14.45 38.31
N GLU A 865 -36.84 14.99 38.44
CA GLU A 865 -36.38 16.13 37.66
C GLU A 865 -36.15 15.68 36.21
N THR A 866 -36.87 16.28 35.28
CA THR A 866 -36.94 15.89 33.87
C THR A 866 -36.96 17.14 32.98
N PRO A 867 -35.85 17.89 32.89
CA PRO A 867 -35.83 19.19 32.22
C PRO A 867 -36.26 19.08 30.75
N ARG A 868 -37.21 19.92 30.31
CA ARG A 868 -37.75 19.94 28.94
C ARG A 868 -38.10 18.53 28.43
N LEU A 869 -38.81 17.76 29.23
CA LEU A 869 -39.22 16.39 28.95
C LEU A 869 -39.98 16.29 27.62
N ARG A 870 -39.61 15.30 26.80
CA ARG A 870 -40.21 15.01 25.50
C ARG A 870 -40.89 13.67 25.44
N ASN A 871 -40.26 12.62 25.95
CA ASN A 871 -40.85 11.28 25.92
C ASN A 871 -40.72 10.57 27.27
N VAL A 872 -41.76 9.82 27.61
CA VAL A 872 -41.78 8.89 28.74
C VAL A 872 -42.24 7.53 28.26
N THR A 873 -41.51 6.48 28.60
CA THR A 873 -41.95 5.10 28.47
C THR A 873 -41.99 4.48 29.85
N LEU A 874 -43.15 3.98 30.27
CA LEU A 874 -43.38 3.35 31.55
C LEU A 874 -43.85 1.92 31.31
N SER A 875 -43.20 0.96 31.95
CA SER A 875 -43.73 -0.40 32.06
C SER A 875 -44.25 -0.67 33.47
N ALA A 876 -45.32 -1.44 33.55
CA ALA A 876 -45.89 -1.95 34.78
C ALA A 876 -46.43 -3.36 34.56
N PHE A 877 -46.79 -4.04 35.63
CA PHE A 877 -47.36 -5.38 35.61
C PHE A 877 -48.61 -5.37 36.47
N VAL A 878 -49.67 -6.01 35.98
CA VAL A 878 -50.93 -6.10 36.72
C VAL A 878 -51.46 -7.53 36.77
N ASP A 879 -52.10 -7.88 37.88
CA ASP A 879 -52.67 -9.21 38.11
C ASP A 879 -54.12 -9.30 37.61
N GLY A 880 -54.44 -10.41 36.95
CA GLY A 880 -55.77 -10.73 36.41
C GLY A 880 -56.35 -9.62 35.55
N ASP A 881 -57.61 -9.28 35.78
CA ASP A 881 -58.35 -8.24 35.04
C ASP A 881 -58.13 -6.80 35.59
N THR A 882 -57.12 -6.58 36.45
CA THR A 882 -56.83 -5.25 37.01
C THR A 882 -56.62 -4.19 35.91
N ALA A 883 -57.34 -3.08 35.98
CA ALA A 883 -57.16 -1.92 35.12
C ALA A 883 -56.24 -0.90 35.81
N ILE A 884 -55.05 -0.66 35.26
CA ILE A 884 -54.07 0.24 35.89
C ILE A 884 -54.55 1.69 35.84
N ASP A 885 -55.36 2.03 34.83
CA ASP A 885 -55.92 3.35 34.60
C ASP A 885 -56.84 3.82 35.75
N ASP A 886 -57.39 2.89 36.53
CA ASP A 886 -58.27 3.18 37.66
C ASP A 886 -57.51 3.90 38.81
N GLY A 887 -56.18 3.73 38.90
CA GLY A 887 -55.40 4.31 40.00
C GLY A 887 -54.03 4.89 39.63
N LEU A 888 -53.53 4.70 38.40
CA LEU A 888 -52.29 5.33 37.95
C LEU A 888 -52.55 6.76 37.44
N ILE A 889 -51.84 7.72 38.02
CA ILE A 889 -51.90 9.12 37.62
C ILE A 889 -50.49 9.57 37.24
N LEU A 890 -50.36 10.07 36.00
CA LEU A 890 -49.12 10.65 35.48
C LEU A 890 -49.30 12.15 35.33
N GLU A 891 -48.36 12.93 35.83
CA GLU A 891 -48.43 14.40 35.84
C GLU A 891 -47.08 15.02 35.50
N ILE A 892 -47.12 16.22 34.93
CA ILE A 892 -45.94 17.04 34.65
C ILE A 892 -46.05 18.39 35.33
N SER A 893 -44.91 19.05 35.55
CA SER A 893 -44.85 20.40 36.09
C SER A 893 -43.66 21.16 35.52
N SER A 894 -43.82 22.46 35.29
CA SER A 894 -42.71 23.36 34.93
C SER A 894 -41.89 23.79 36.14
N ASP A 895 -42.52 23.90 37.32
CA ASP A 895 -41.95 24.51 38.54
C ASP A 895 -41.88 23.55 39.74
N GLY A 896 -42.37 22.32 39.60
CA GLY A 896 -42.47 21.30 40.64
C GLY A 896 -43.61 21.52 41.64
N ARG A 897 -44.42 22.57 41.46
CA ARG A 897 -45.48 22.98 42.39
C ARG A 897 -46.86 22.89 41.77
N GLN A 898 -47.02 23.37 40.54
CA GLN A 898 -48.26 23.28 39.78
C GLN A 898 -48.21 22.09 38.84
N TRP A 899 -49.09 21.13 39.05
CA TRP A 899 -49.08 19.86 38.35
C TRP A 899 -50.23 19.77 37.35
N GLN A 900 -49.90 19.38 36.12
CA GLN A 900 -50.84 19.10 35.05
C GLN A 900 -50.93 17.59 34.85
N ARG A 901 -52.13 17.03 34.95
CA ARG A 901 -52.39 15.62 34.68
C ARG A 901 -52.31 15.33 33.18
N LEU A 902 -51.60 14.26 32.84
CA LEU A 902 -51.50 13.73 31.49
C LEU A 902 -52.58 12.68 31.24
N SER A 903 -53.12 12.70 30.02
CA SER A 903 -53.88 11.58 29.47
C SER A 903 -52.91 10.59 28.84
N TYR A 904 -53.15 9.30 29.02
CA TYR A 904 -52.35 8.23 28.45
C TYR A 904 -53.26 7.07 28.05
N GLU A 905 -52.73 6.16 27.23
CA GLU A 905 -53.38 4.90 26.87
C GLU A 905 -52.49 3.75 27.35
N ALA A 906 -53.03 2.87 28.19
CA ALA A 906 -52.32 1.70 28.68
C ALA A 906 -52.44 0.54 27.66
N GLN A 907 -51.30 0.05 27.18
CA GLN A 907 -51.24 -1.09 26.28
C GLN A 907 -50.92 -2.36 27.06
N TYR A 908 -51.81 -3.34 26.98
CA TYR A 908 -51.69 -4.60 27.71
C TYR A 908 -51.12 -5.69 26.80
N GLU A 909 -50.02 -6.29 27.21
CA GLU A 909 -49.26 -7.26 26.41
C GLU A 909 -48.93 -8.51 27.21
N GLY A 910 -49.12 -9.66 26.54
CA GLY A 910 -48.76 -10.97 27.07
C GLY A 910 -49.55 -11.40 28.31
N VAL A 911 -49.42 -12.67 28.66
CA VAL A 911 -49.94 -13.25 29.90
C VAL A 911 -48.89 -14.24 30.41
N SER A 912 -48.44 -14.07 31.65
CA SER A 912 -47.55 -15.00 32.34
C SER A 912 -48.21 -15.37 33.67
N ASP A 913 -48.71 -16.61 33.76
CA ASP A 913 -49.68 -17.05 34.77
C ASP A 913 -50.92 -16.13 34.79
N ASP A 914 -51.16 -15.39 35.87
CA ASP A 914 -52.25 -14.39 35.96
C ASP A 914 -51.76 -12.94 35.72
N TRP A 915 -50.46 -12.71 35.49
CA TRP A 915 -49.89 -11.37 35.30
C TRP A 915 -49.84 -10.94 33.82
N ARG A 916 -50.09 -9.65 33.58
CA ARG A 916 -50.00 -8.99 32.27
C ARG A 916 -49.03 -7.81 32.33
N LYS A 917 -48.25 -7.62 31.26
CA LYS A 917 -47.40 -6.42 31.13
C LYS A 917 -48.22 -5.27 30.60
N VAL A 918 -48.00 -4.09 31.14
CA VAL A 918 -48.59 -2.83 30.70
C VAL A 918 -47.48 -1.91 30.24
N THR A 919 -47.60 -1.36 29.04
CA THR A 919 -46.69 -0.36 28.49
C THR A 919 -47.46 0.93 28.24
N ILE A 920 -46.91 2.05 28.71
CA ILE A 920 -47.44 3.40 28.50
C ILE A 920 -46.35 4.22 27.84
N GLU A 921 -46.66 4.78 26.66
CA GLU A 921 -45.79 5.68 25.92
C GLU A 921 -46.43 7.07 25.83
N LEU A 922 -45.68 8.08 26.25
CA LEU A 922 -46.07 9.48 26.22
C LEU A 922 -45.08 10.26 25.37
N SER A 923 -45.61 11.02 24.41
CA SER A 923 -44.86 12.03 23.66
C SER A 923 -45.47 13.41 23.93
N LEU A 924 -44.64 14.33 24.40
CA LEU A 924 -45.01 15.68 24.80
C LEU A 924 -44.60 16.70 23.73
N ASP A 925 -45.60 17.38 23.16
CA ASP A 925 -45.39 18.44 22.18
C ASP A 925 -44.66 19.67 22.77
N GLU A 926 -44.17 20.56 21.89
CA GLU A 926 -43.51 21.83 22.25
C GLU A 926 -44.30 22.74 23.20
N GLY A 927 -45.63 22.60 23.27
CA GLY A 927 -46.49 23.39 24.14
C GLY A 927 -46.47 23.00 25.63
N HIS A 928 -45.88 21.85 25.99
CA HIS A 928 -45.75 21.40 27.38
C HIS A 928 -44.39 21.81 27.95
N ASP A 929 -44.36 22.78 28.86
CA ASP A 929 -43.18 23.10 29.66
C ASP A 929 -43.10 22.12 30.84
N ALA A 930 -42.43 20.99 30.61
CA ALA A 930 -42.31 19.89 31.57
C ALA A 930 -40.87 19.76 32.05
N ASN A 931 -40.58 20.20 33.28
CA ASN A 931 -39.28 20.06 33.92
C ASN A 931 -39.29 19.03 35.07
N TRP A 932 -40.48 18.55 35.43
CA TRP A 932 -40.72 17.59 36.49
C TRP A 932 -41.78 16.60 36.03
N PHE A 933 -41.60 15.33 36.39
CA PHE A 933 -42.55 14.26 36.13
C PHE A 933 -42.94 13.58 37.43
N ARG A 934 -44.23 13.31 37.62
CA ARG A 934 -44.76 12.65 38.81
C ARG A 934 -45.60 11.45 38.40
N LEU A 935 -45.25 10.30 38.96
CA LEU A 935 -46.05 9.07 38.94
C LEU A 935 -46.74 8.92 40.29
N ILE A 936 -48.03 8.60 40.28
CA ILE A 936 -48.83 8.32 41.48
C ILE A 936 -49.60 7.01 41.28
N LEU A 937 -49.62 6.14 42.28
CA LEU A 937 -50.55 5.02 42.39
C LEU A 937 -51.52 5.25 43.56
N THR A 938 -52.81 5.42 43.27
CA THR A 938 -53.87 5.63 44.27
C THR A 938 -54.38 4.31 44.86
N GLU A 939 -55.01 4.41 46.03
CA GLU A 939 -55.68 3.31 46.75
C GLU A 939 -56.76 2.57 45.94
N ASP A 940 -57.17 3.11 44.78
CA ASP A 940 -58.17 2.52 43.89
C ASP A 940 -57.68 1.23 43.20
N VAL A 941 -56.36 1.05 43.08
CA VAL A 941 -55.74 -0.18 42.61
C VAL A 941 -55.19 -0.95 43.81
N VAL A 942 -55.49 -2.24 43.90
CA VAL A 942 -55.03 -3.12 44.99
C VAL A 942 -53.52 -3.25 44.94
N LYS A 943 -52.81 -3.08 46.07
CA LYS A 943 -51.33 -3.03 46.06
C LYS A 943 -50.70 -4.35 45.60
N GLU A 944 -51.31 -5.49 45.92
CA GLU A 944 -50.81 -6.81 45.52
C GLU A 944 -51.02 -7.09 44.02
N SER A 945 -51.89 -6.33 43.33
CA SER A 945 -52.23 -6.56 41.94
C SER A 945 -51.49 -5.66 40.95
N THR A 946 -50.50 -4.89 41.40
CA THR A 946 -49.73 -3.98 40.53
C THR A 946 -48.28 -3.83 40.96
N GLN A 947 -47.37 -3.94 40.00
CA GLN A 947 -45.95 -3.66 40.16
C GLN A 947 -45.47 -2.69 39.08
N ILE A 948 -44.73 -1.65 39.44
CA ILE A 948 -44.13 -0.73 38.48
C ILE A 948 -42.78 -1.32 38.03
N GLY A 949 -42.58 -1.44 36.73
CA GLY A 949 -41.31 -1.85 36.12
C GLY A 949 -40.55 -0.63 35.58
N ARG A 950 -39.68 -0.88 34.61
CA ARG A 950 -38.81 0.14 34.00
C ARG A 950 -39.51 1.44 33.59
N VAL A 951 -38.86 2.58 33.87
CA VAL A 951 -39.27 3.92 33.40
C VAL A 951 -38.13 4.57 32.61
N VAL A 952 -38.42 5.11 31.42
CA VAL A 952 -37.45 5.79 30.55
C VAL A 952 -37.94 7.19 30.25
N PHE A 953 -37.10 8.18 30.50
CA PHE A 953 -37.34 9.58 30.18
C PHE A 953 -36.35 10.05 29.12
N SER A 954 -36.79 10.93 28.22
CA SER A 954 -35.90 11.71 27.37
C SER A 954 -36.46 13.11 27.16
N GLY A 955 -35.57 14.09 27.05
CA GLY A 955 -35.93 15.49 26.87
C GLY A 955 -34.76 16.29 26.33
N PHE A 956 -34.97 17.59 26.08
CA PHE A 956 -33.87 18.46 25.68
C PHE A 956 -33.07 18.92 26.88
N HIS A 957 -31.77 19.13 26.71
CA HIS A 957 -30.94 19.74 27.74
C HIS A 957 -31.53 21.10 28.17
N PRO A 958 -31.38 21.47 29.46
CA PRO A 958 -31.74 22.79 29.92
C PRO A 958 -31.12 23.87 29.03
N ILE A 959 -31.84 24.94 28.77
CA ILE A 959 -31.26 26.12 28.13
C ILE A 959 -30.37 26.78 29.19
N GLU A 960 -29.09 26.40 29.24
CA GLU A 960 -28.11 27.14 30.03
C GLU A 960 -27.78 28.44 29.28
N ASP A 961 -27.87 29.58 29.96
CA ASP A 961 -27.21 30.81 29.53
C ASP A 961 -25.69 30.55 29.57
N ARG A 962 -25.09 30.08 28.47
CA ARG A 962 -23.63 29.98 28.30
C ARG A 962 -23.14 30.66 27.04
#